data_AF-A0A8D1V8V0-F1
#
_entry.id   AF-A0A8D1V8V0-F1
#
_cell.length_a   1.000
_cell.length_b   1.000
_cell.length_c   1.000
_cell.angle_alpha   90.00
_cell.angle_beta   90.00
_cell.angle_gamma   90.00
#
_symmetry.space_group_name_H-M   'P 1'
#
loop_
_entity.id
_entity.type
_entity.pdbx_description
1 polymer ?
#
loop_
_entity_poly.entity_id
_entity_poly.type
_entity_poly.pdbx_seq_one_letter_code
_entity_poly.pdbx_strand_id
1 'polypeptide(L)'
;MILLAVLFLCFISSYSASVKGTFVLPFVKGSGVAVNCGVGYRCGSDLTLLWLWQRLVAAVPTQPLVQELPYAAGVVKEFYSYQNEPPAIQNLKRGLASLFQMQLSSGTTNEVDISGDCKVTYQAHQDKVTKIKALDSCTIERSGFTTRNQVLGVTSKATSVTTYKIEDSFVVAVLAEEIHALRLNFLQTIAGKIVSKQKLELKTTEAGPRLKSGKQVAAIIKAVDSKYTAIPIVGQVFQSECKGCSSLSQHWQSVRKHLQPDNLSKTDAVRSFLTFIQHLRTAKKEEILQILKAENKDILPQLVDAVTSAQTPDSLDAILDFLDFKSDSNIILQERFLYACGFASHPDEELLRALISKFKGSFGSNDIRESVMIIIGALVRKLCQNEGCKLKAVVDAKKLILGGLERAEKKEDTMMYLLALKNARLPEGIPLLLKYAEAAEGPISHLAVTTLQRYDAPFITDEVKKTMNRIYHQTRKVHEKTVRTTAAAVILNNNPSYMEVKNILLSIGELPKEMNKYMLSIVQDILRFEMPASKMVRRVLKEMVAHNYDRFSKSGSSSAYTGYIERGPHSASTYSLDILYSGSGILRRSNLNIFQYVGKTPLHAIQVVIEAQGLEALIAATPDEGEENLDSYAGLSPLLFDVQLRPVTFFNGYSDLMSKMLSASSDPISVVKGLILLIDHSQELQLQSGLKANMEVQGGLAIDISGSMEFSLWYRESKTRVKNRVTVVITGDITVDSSFVKAGLEISAETEAGLEFISTVQFSQYPFLVCLQMDRDGIPYRQLETKYERLSTGRGYVSRKRKEILVAGSEFPLHQENSEMCKVVFAPEPESSSSGWF
;
A
#
# COMPACT_ATOMS: atom_id res chain seq x y z
N MET A 1 -38.19 -64.96 26.04
CA MET A 1 -36.72 -64.83 26.18
C MET A 1 -36.11 -64.53 24.81
N ILE A 2 -35.95 -63.25 24.44
CA ILE A 2 -34.83 -62.80 23.60
C ILE A 2 -34.43 -61.46 24.21
N LEU A 3 -33.27 -61.46 24.86
CA LEU A 3 -32.57 -60.29 25.37
C LEU A 3 -32.29 -59.33 24.21
N LEU A 4 -32.67 -58.05 24.35
CA LEU A 4 -32.00 -56.95 23.66
C LEU A 4 -31.57 -55.95 24.73
N ALA A 5 -30.57 -56.38 25.50
CA ALA A 5 -29.78 -55.49 26.32
C ALA A 5 -28.92 -54.64 25.37
N VAL A 6 -29.40 -53.46 24.99
CA VAL A 6 -28.53 -52.48 24.33
C VAL A 6 -27.81 -51.70 25.42
N LEU A 7 -26.66 -52.23 25.83
CA LEU A 7 -25.63 -51.50 26.58
C LEU A 7 -25.15 -50.35 25.70
N PHE A 8 -25.42 -49.11 26.11
CA PHE A 8 -24.96 -47.93 25.38
C PHE A 8 -23.78 -47.27 26.07
N LEU A 9 -22.77 -46.99 25.24
CA LEU A 9 -21.43 -46.65 25.62
C LEU A 9 -21.25 -45.11 25.74
N CYS A 10 -20.76 -44.64 26.88
CA CYS A 10 -20.03 -43.38 27.06
C CYS A 10 -18.66 -43.54 26.39
N PHE A 11 -18.39 -42.74 25.37
CA PHE A 11 -17.11 -42.74 24.67
C PHE A 11 -16.16 -41.78 25.38
N ILE A 12 -15.06 -42.28 25.93
CA ILE A 12 -14.00 -41.45 26.51
C ILE A 12 -13.00 -41.16 25.39
N SER A 13 -12.86 -39.89 25.05
CA SER A 13 -11.97 -39.40 24.00
C SER A 13 -10.95 -38.42 24.56
N SER A 14 -9.73 -38.45 24.03
CA SER A 14 -8.71 -37.45 24.34
C SER A 14 -8.73 -36.37 23.26
N TYR A 15 -8.89 -35.11 23.66
CA TYR A 15 -8.83 -33.96 22.75
C TYR A 15 -7.55 -33.15 22.99
N SER A 16 -6.83 -32.87 21.91
CA SER A 16 -5.66 -32.00 21.90
C SER A 16 -5.84 -30.96 20.81
N ALA A 17 -5.72 -29.68 21.16
CA ALA A 17 -5.65 -28.60 20.19
C ALA A 17 -4.34 -27.84 20.39
N SER A 18 -3.58 -27.64 19.32
CA SER A 18 -2.35 -26.86 19.34
C SER A 18 -2.33 -25.88 18.19
N VAL A 19 -2.03 -24.61 18.48
CA VAL A 19 -1.85 -23.57 17.47
C VAL A 19 -0.44 -23.03 17.60
N LYS A 20 0.28 -23.00 16.48
CA LYS A 20 1.67 -22.54 16.40
C LYS A 20 1.81 -21.46 15.32
N GLY A 21 2.32 -20.30 15.73
CA GLY A 21 2.75 -19.24 14.82
C GLY A 21 4.23 -19.40 14.44
N THR A 22 4.56 -19.25 13.16
CA THR A 22 5.94 -19.37 12.64
C THR A 22 6.14 -18.41 11.47
N PHE A 23 7.19 -17.58 11.46
CA PHE A 23 7.65 -16.90 10.24
C PHE A 23 8.66 -17.79 9.48
N VAL A 24 8.64 -17.73 8.15
CA VAL A 24 9.55 -18.53 7.30
C VAL A 24 10.88 -17.79 7.17
N LEU A 25 11.73 -17.90 8.19
CA LEU A 25 13.16 -17.62 8.10
C LEU A 25 13.93 -18.94 8.32
N PRO A 26 15.09 -19.16 7.67
CA PRO A 26 15.78 -20.46 7.61
C PRO A 26 16.26 -21.06 8.95
N PHE A 27 15.97 -20.42 10.10
CA PHE A 27 16.47 -20.81 11.43
C PHE A 27 15.42 -20.73 12.57
N VAL A 28 14.11 -20.90 12.30
CA VAL A 28 13.05 -20.62 13.31
C VAL A 28 12.36 -21.88 13.87
N LYS A 29 12.34 -22.00 15.22
CA LYS A 29 11.39 -22.81 16.00
C LYS A 29 10.23 -21.89 16.47
N GLY A 30 9.01 -22.11 15.99
CA GLY A 30 7.83 -21.26 16.31
C GLY A 30 7.35 -21.31 17.76
N SER A 31 6.54 -20.33 18.16
CA SER A 31 5.81 -20.25 19.44
C SER A 31 4.37 -20.73 19.28
N GLY A 32 3.77 -21.29 20.33
CA GLY A 32 2.43 -21.85 20.20
C GLY A 32 1.74 -22.17 21.51
N VAL A 33 0.42 -22.21 21.46
CA VAL A 33 -0.45 -22.63 22.56
C VAL A 33 -0.85 -24.08 22.32
N ALA A 34 -0.82 -24.91 23.36
CA ALA A 34 -1.35 -26.27 23.31
C ALA A 34 -2.29 -26.49 24.51
N VAL A 35 -3.46 -27.04 24.25
CA VAL A 35 -4.45 -27.42 25.25
C VAL A 35 -4.76 -28.91 25.09
N ASN A 36 -4.65 -29.67 26.19
CA ASN A 36 -5.06 -31.07 26.26
C ASN A 36 -6.22 -31.22 27.24
N CYS A 37 -7.26 -31.95 26.85
CA CYS A 37 -8.46 -32.23 27.66
C CYS A 37 -8.89 -33.69 27.53
N GLY A 38 -9.50 -34.24 28.59
CA GLY A 38 -10.33 -35.43 28.48
C GLY A 38 -11.77 -35.02 28.10
N VAL A 39 -12.40 -35.75 27.18
CA VAL A 39 -13.76 -35.47 26.71
C VAL A 39 -14.57 -36.76 26.79
N GLY A 40 -15.61 -36.77 27.62
CA GLY A 40 -16.63 -37.82 27.64
C GLY A 40 -17.78 -37.45 26.71
N TYR A 41 -18.20 -38.39 25.86
CA TYR A 41 -19.32 -38.21 24.93
C TYR A 41 -20.42 -39.25 25.19
N ARG A 42 -21.67 -38.81 25.15
CA ARG A 42 -22.86 -39.64 25.35
C ARG A 42 -23.78 -39.53 24.14
N CYS A 43 -24.11 -40.67 23.53
CA CYS A 43 -25.03 -40.74 22.40
C CYS A 43 -26.44 -41.17 22.87
N GLY A 44 -27.48 -40.48 22.41
CA GLY A 44 -28.87 -40.92 22.47
C GLY A 44 -29.54 -40.85 21.10
N SER A 45 -30.74 -41.40 20.96
CA SER A 45 -31.41 -41.58 19.66
C SER A 45 -31.60 -40.28 18.84
N ASP A 46 -31.65 -39.11 19.49
CA ASP A 46 -31.74 -37.78 18.81
C ASP A 46 -30.82 -36.70 19.44
N LEU A 47 -29.97 -37.07 20.39
CA LEU A 47 -29.24 -36.10 21.22
C LEU A 47 -27.82 -36.55 21.54
N THR A 48 -26.88 -35.63 21.40
CA THR A 48 -25.48 -35.87 21.70
C THR A 48 -25.02 -34.92 22.79
N LEU A 49 -24.57 -35.50 23.90
CA LEU A 49 -24.26 -34.74 25.12
C LEU A 49 -22.77 -34.88 25.43
N LEU A 50 -22.05 -33.76 25.41
CA LEU A 50 -20.60 -33.68 25.53
C LEU A 50 -20.21 -33.14 26.91
N TRP A 51 -19.35 -33.88 27.61
CA TRP A 51 -18.75 -33.46 28.88
C TRP A 51 -17.25 -33.29 28.69
N LEU A 52 -16.75 -32.07 28.91
CA LEU A 52 -15.32 -31.83 29.08
C LEU A 52 -14.95 -32.11 30.54
N TRP A 53 -14.03 -33.05 30.76
CA TRP A 53 -13.38 -33.25 32.06
C TRP A 53 -11.96 -32.70 31.96
N GLN A 54 -11.64 -31.65 32.72
CA GLN A 54 -10.30 -31.07 32.73
C GLN A 54 -9.67 -31.08 34.11
N ARG A 55 -8.45 -31.63 34.19
CA ARG A 55 -7.40 -31.17 35.12
C ARG A 55 -6.60 -30.09 34.38
N LEU A 56 -7.01 -28.83 34.50
CA LEU A 56 -6.22 -27.67 34.06
C LEU A 56 -5.44 -27.09 35.24
N VAL A 57 -4.22 -26.62 34.99
CA VAL A 57 -3.37 -25.91 35.95
C VAL A 57 -3.91 -24.49 36.27
N ALA A 58 -5.03 -24.06 35.67
CA ALA A 58 -5.74 -22.84 36.03
C ALA A 58 -7.22 -23.15 36.27
N ALA A 59 -7.72 -22.79 37.45
CA ALA A 59 -9.06 -23.05 37.94
C ALA A 59 -10.14 -22.28 37.16
N VAL A 60 -10.68 -22.88 36.08
CA VAL A 60 -11.98 -22.50 35.53
C VAL A 60 -12.86 -23.76 35.51
N PRO A 61 -14.01 -23.79 36.22
CA PRO A 61 -14.89 -24.94 36.23
C PRO A 61 -15.51 -25.12 34.83
N THR A 62 -15.18 -26.23 34.14
CA THR A 62 -15.73 -26.55 32.82
C THR A 62 -17.12 -27.15 32.95
N GLN A 63 -18.14 -26.41 32.55
CA GLN A 63 -19.53 -26.90 32.52
C GLN A 63 -19.81 -27.71 31.24
N PRO A 64 -20.69 -28.74 31.30
CA PRO A 64 -21.10 -29.57 30.15
C PRO A 64 -21.78 -28.77 29.02
N LEU A 65 -21.87 -29.38 27.83
CA LEU A 65 -22.58 -28.82 26.67
C LEU A 65 -23.47 -29.87 25.98
N VAL A 66 -24.48 -29.41 25.26
CA VAL A 66 -25.42 -30.27 24.52
C VAL A 66 -25.50 -29.84 23.06
N GLN A 67 -25.52 -30.81 22.14
CA GLN A 67 -25.62 -30.57 20.70
C GLN A 67 -26.74 -31.44 20.11
N GLU A 68 -27.58 -30.81 19.27
CA GLU A 68 -28.62 -31.49 18.51
C GLU A 68 -28.10 -31.80 17.10
N LEU A 69 -28.05 -33.10 16.77
CA LEU A 69 -27.70 -33.62 15.46
C LEU A 69 -28.91 -34.39 14.91
N PRO A 70 -29.40 -34.11 13.69
CA PRO A 70 -30.47 -34.85 13.06
C PRO A 70 -30.01 -36.27 12.74
N TYR A 71 -30.88 -37.23 13.04
CA TYR A 71 -30.68 -38.62 12.67
C TYR A 71 -30.50 -38.74 11.16
N ALA A 72 -29.41 -39.39 10.74
CA ALA A 72 -28.98 -39.67 9.36
C ALA A 72 -28.20 -38.59 8.56
N ALA A 73 -28.05 -37.33 9.02
CA ALA A 73 -27.38 -36.30 8.22
C ALA A 73 -26.07 -35.73 8.79
N GLY A 74 -25.79 -35.90 10.09
CA GLY A 74 -24.51 -35.45 10.68
C GLY A 74 -24.26 -33.93 10.68
N VAL A 75 -25.31 -33.12 10.43
CA VAL A 75 -25.26 -31.65 10.37
C VAL A 75 -25.70 -31.03 11.69
N VAL A 76 -25.02 -30.01 12.19
CA VAL A 76 -25.40 -29.36 13.46
C VAL A 76 -26.65 -28.51 13.26
N LYS A 77 -27.72 -28.80 14.03
CA LYS A 77 -28.97 -28.03 13.96
C LYS A 77 -29.01 -26.93 15.01
N GLU A 78 -28.79 -27.28 16.27
CA GLU A 78 -28.74 -26.34 17.39
C GLU A 78 -27.63 -26.72 18.38
N PHE A 79 -27.01 -25.69 18.96
CA PHE A 79 -25.94 -25.81 19.95
C PHE A 79 -26.39 -25.16 21.27
N TYR A 80 -26.24 -25.89 22.37
CA TYR A 80 -26.72 -25.46 23.69
C TYR A 80 -25.56 -25.37 24.68
N SER A 81 -25.45 -24.23 25.34
CA SER A 81 -24.48 -23.99 26.42
C SER A 81 -25.08 -23.12 27.51
N TYR A 82 -24.31 -22.87 28.55
CA TYR A 82 -24.64 -21.91 29.59
C TYR A 82 -24.38 -20.48 29.12
N GLN A 83 -25.34 -19.58 29.36
CA GLN A 83 -25.29 -18.20 28.87
C GLN A 83 -24.19 -17.35 29.54
N ASN A 84 -23.88 -17.62 30.82
CA ASN A 84 -22.90 -16.85 31.62
C ASN A 84 -21.46 -17.38 31.52
N GLU A 85 -21.01 -17.79 30.32
CA GLU A 85 -19.63 -18.22 30.09
C GLU A 85 -18.86 -17.19 29.25
N PRO A 86 -17.56 -16.98 29.51
CA PRO A 86 -16.74 -16.10 28.67
C PRO A 86 -16.74 -16.56 27.20
N PRO A 87 -16.87 -15.65 26.22
CA PRO A 87 -16.97 -16.03 24.81
C PRO A 87 -15.76 -16.82 24.30
N ALA A 88 -14.55 -16.56 24.82
CA ALA A 88 -13.35 -17.33 24.46
C ALA A 88 -13.46 -18.81 24.83
N ILE A 89 -14.05 -19.13 26.00
CA ILE A 89 -14.29 -20.51 26.44
C ILE A 89 -15.41 -21.16 25.62
N GLN A 90 -16.48 -20.42 25.35
CA GLN A 90 -17.55 -20.89 24.47
C GLN A 90 -17.02 -21.20 23.06
N ASN A 91 -16.11 -20.39 22.52
CA ASN A 91 -15.50 -20.66 21.21
C ASN A 91 -14.66 -21.93 21.21
N LEU A 92 -13.88 -22.22 22.26
CA LEU A 92 -13.17 -23.50 22.40
C LEU A 92 -14.15 -24.70 22.39
N LYS A 93 -15.28 -24.57 23.08
CA LYS A 93 -16.34 -25.59 23.08
C LYS A 93 -16.97 -25.75 21.69
N ARG A 94 -17.25 -24.64 20.99
CA ARG A 94 -17.75 -24.64 19.60
C ARG A 94 -16.76 -25.30 18.64
N GLY A 95 -15.47 -25.03 18.78
CA GLY A 95 -14.42 -25.64 17.97
C GLY A 95 -14.33 -27.17 18.14
N LEU A 96 -14.51 -27.66 19.37
CA LEU A 96 -14.64 -29.10 19.65
C LEU A 96 -15.93 -29.68 19.04
N ALA A 97 -17.08 -29.04 19.29
CA ALA A 97 -18.39 -29.47 18.79
C ALA A 97 -18.46 -29.51 17.25
N SER A 98 -17.73 -28.62 16.58
CA SER A 98 -17.66 -28.56 15.11
C SER A 98 -16.96 -29.77 14.49
N LEU A 99 -16.12 -30.50 15.23
CA LEU A 99 -15.47 -31.72 14.72
C LEU A 99 -16.47 -32.87 14.53
N PHE A 100 -17.56 -32.88 15.29
CA PHE A 100 -18.60 -33.91 15.19
C PHE A 100 -19.52 -33.73 13.97
N GLN A 101 -19.43 -32.59 13.29
CA GLN A 101 -20.14 -32.33 12.04
C GLN A 101 -19.40 -32.98 10.87
N MET A 102 -19.98 -34.06 10.33
CA MET A 102 -19.38 -34.82 9.24
C MET A 102 -20.41 -35.48 8.34
N GLN A 103 -19.97 -35.84 7.13
CA GLN A 103 -20.70 -36.64 6.17
C GLN A 103 -19.81 -37.81 5.72
N LEU A 104 -20.37 -39.03 5.67
CA LEU A 104 -19.63 -40.23 5.27
C LEU A 104 -19.56 -40.43 3.73
N SER A 105 -20.39 -39.72 2.98
CA SER A 105 -20.41 -39.76 1.52
C SER A 105 -19.65 -38.59 0.91
N SER A 106 -19.06 -38.83 -0.27
CA SER A 106 -18.42 -37.78 -1.06
C SER A 106 -19.44 -36.79 -1.59
N GLY A 107 -19.11 -35.50 -1.57
CA GLY A 107 -20.00 -34.44 -2.04
C GLY A 107 -19.51 -33.06 -1.65
N THR A 108 -20.14 -32.03 -2.23
CA THR A 108 -19.90 -30.63 -1.87
C THR A 108 -21.19 -30.04 -1.34
N THR A 109 -21.13 -29.44 -0.16
CA THR A 109 -22.27 -28.82 0.52
C THR A 109 -21.81 -27.56 1.26
N ASN A 110 -22.76 -26.72 1.66
CA ASN A 110 -22.51 -25.63 2.60
C ASN A 110 -22.79 -26.11 4.02
N GLU A 111 -21.96 -25.70 4.97
CA GLU A 111 -22.05 -26.08 6.37
C GLU A 111 -21.79 -24.88 7.27
N VAL A 112 -22.62 -24.76 8.32
CA VAL A 112 -22.44 -23.79 9.39
C VAL A 112 -21.70 -24.45 10.55
N ASP A 113 -20.52 -23.93 10.87
CA ASP A 113 -19.76 -24.35 12.05
C ASP A 113 -19.05 -23.15 12.73
N ILE A 114 -18.08 -23.41 13.61
CA ILE A 114 -17.27 -22.37 14.28
C ILE A 114 -16.70 -21.31 13.33
N SER A 115 -16.39 -21.68 12.07
CA SER A 115 -15.83 -20.79 11.05
C SER A 115 -16.88 -19.94 10.31
N GLY A 116 -18.18 -20.13 10.58
CA GLY A 116 -19.28 -19.50 9.84
C GLY A 116 -19.95 -20.46 8.85
N ASP A 117 -20.69 -19.91 7.89
CA ASP A 117 -21.26 -20.69 6.77
C ASP A 117 -20.25 -20.76 5.62
N CYS A 118 -19.73 -21.95 5.36
CA CYS A 118 -18.62 -22.19 4.43
C CYS A 118 -18.95 -23.30 3.44
N LYS A 119 -18.38 -23.23 2.24
CA LYS A 119 -18.40 -24.33 1.27
C LYS A 119 -17.40 -25.42 1.68
N VAL A 120 -17.90 -26.65 1.80
CA VAL A 120 -17.15 -27.82 2.25
C VAL A 120 -17.20 -28.91 1.18
N THR A 121 -16.08 -29.63 0.99
CA THR A 121 -16.00 -30.79 0.10
C THR A 121 -15.54 -32.02 0.88
N TYR A 122 -16.31 -33.10 0.78
CA TYR A 122 -16.02 -34.40 1.35
C TYR A 122 -15.47 -35.36 0.30
N GLN A 123 -14.40 -36.05 0.66
CA GLN A 123 -13.79 -37.12 -0.12
C GLN A 123 -13.76 -38.39 0.73
N ALA A 124 -14.69 -39.30 0.47
CA ALA A 124 -14.77 -40.58 1.15
C ALA A 124 -13.83 -41.60 0.49
N HIS A 125 -13.02 -42.26 1.32
CA HIS A 125 -12.17 -43.40 0.99
C HIS A 125 -12.50 -44.57 1.93
N GLN A 126 -11.95 -45.76 1.68
CA GLN A 126 -12.27 -46.97 2.47
C GLN A 126 -12.04 -46.79 3.98
N ASP A 127 -10.87 -46.25 4.38
CA ASP A 127 -10.47 -46.17 5.79
C ASP A 127 -10.49 -44.72 6.34
N LYS A 128 -10.92 -43.76 5.53
CA LYS A 128 -10.92 -42.34 5.90
C LYS A 128 -11.90 -41.50 5.11
N VAL A 129 -12.38 -40.43 5.72
CA VAL A 129 -13.07 -39.33 5.04
C VAL A 129 -12.26 -38.05 5.22
N THR A 130 -12.05 -37.31 4.13
CA THR A 130 -11.37 -36.00 4.17
C THR A 130 -12.37 -34.89 3.87
N LYS A 131 -12.52 -33.98 4.84
CA LYS A 131 -13.32 -32.76 4.76
C LYS A 131 -12.39 -31.58 4.47
N ILE A 132 -12.57 -30.94 3.32
CA ILE A 132 -11.80 -29.78 2.89
C ILE A 132 -12.72 -28.56 2.94
N LYS A 133 -12.36 -27.55 3.73
CA LYS A 133 -13.13 -26.32 3.88
C LYS A 133 -12.49 -25.19 3.07
N ALA A 134 -13.29 -24.56 2.21
CA ALA A 134 -12.86 -23.38 1.45
C ALA A 134 -13.04 -22.11 2.28
N LEU A 135 -12.01 -21.72 3.03
CA LEU A 135 -12.07 -20.60 3.98
C LEU A 135 -12.40 -19.25 3.33
N ASP A 136 -12.02 -19.04 2.07
CA ASP A 136 -12.34 -17.83 1.31
C ASP A 136 -13.84 -17.69 0.98
N SER A 137 -14.63 -18.77 1.12
CA SER A 137 -16.08 -18.76 0.90
C SER A 137 -16.88 -18.57 2.18
N CYS A 138 -16.24 -18.54 3.35
CA CYS A 138 -16.91 -18.47 4.63
C CYS A 138 -17.56 -17.09 4.84
N THR A 139 -18.84 -17.09 5.19
CA THR A 139 -19.54 -15.87 5.61
C THR A 139 -19.53 -15.76 7.14
N ILE A 140 -18.77 -14.79 7.64
CA ILE A 140 -18.67 -14.45 9.06
C ILE A 140 -18.30 -12.98 9.19
N GLU A 141 -18.96 -12.27 10.10
CA GLU A 141 -18.64 -10.86 10.38
C GLU A 141 -17.32 -10.78 11.14
N ARG A 142 -16.26 -10.33 10.45
CA ARG A 142 -14.94 -10.07 11.03
C ARG A 142 -14.36 -8.80 10.47
N SER A 143 -13.59 -8.12 11.32
CA SER A 143 -12.86 -6.93 10.92
C SER A 143 -11.63 -7.33 10.10
N GLY A 144 -11.35 -6.58 9.05
CA GLY A 144 -10.16 -6.79 8.24
C GLY A 144 -10.16 -5.96 6.98
N PHE A 145 -8.97 -5.66 6.51
CA PHE A 145 -8.76 -4.90 5.29
C PHE A 145 -7.41 -5.28 4.68
N THR A 146 -7.34 -5.17 3.36
CA THR A 146 -6.10 -5.33 2.62
C THR A 146 -6.17 -4.53 1.33
N THR A 147 -5.05 -3.91 0.95
CA THR A 147 -4.97 -3.22 -0.34
C THR A 147 -5.02 -4.22 -1.50
N ARG A 148 -5.76 -3.88 -2.57
CA ARG A 148 -5.79 -4.64 -3.82
C ARG A 148 -4.57 -4.38 -4.71
N ASN A 149 -3.77 -3.36 -4.40
CA ASN A 149 -2.53 -3.10 -5.13
C ASN A 149 -1.56 -4.27 -4.90
N GLN A 150 -1.15 -4.97 -5.96
CA GLN A 150 -0.28 -6.14 -5.81
C GLN A 150 1.11 -5.80 -5.27
N VAL A 151 1.65 -4.63 -5.56
CA VAL A 151 3.00 -4.24 -5.12
C VAL A 151 3.01 -3.99 -3.61
N LEU A 152 2.05 -3.21 -3.11
CA LEU A 152 1.91 -2.86 -1.69
C LEU A 152 1.09 -3.88 -0.89
N GLY A 153 0.56 -4.89 -1.57
CA GLY A 153 -0.36 -5.87 -1.02
C GLY A 153 0.32 -7.00 -0.27
N VAL A 154 -0.52 -7.74 0.44
CA VAL A 154 -0.15 -8.92 1.20
C VAL A 154 -0.90 -10.11 0.62
N THR A 155 -0.18 -11.14 0.20
CA THR A 155 -0.80 -12.39 -0.26
C THR A 155 -1.07 -13.28 0.95
N SER A 156 -2.34 -13.63 1.15
CA SER A 156 -2.79 -14.59 2.15
C SER A 156 -3.25 -15.89 1.48
N LYS A 157 -2.94 -17.03 2.09
CA LYS A 157 -3.42 -18.36 1.69
C LYS A 157 -3.88 -19.11 2.92
N ALA A 158 -5.15 -19.52 2.91
CA ALA A 158 -5.77 -20.26 3.99
C ALA A 158 -6.17 -21.67 3.51
N THR A 159 -5.93 -22.69 4.33
CA THR A 159 -6.37 -24.07 4.05
C THR A 159 -6.82 -24.73 5.35
N SER A 160 -8.01 -25.34 5.35
CA SER A 160 -8.50 -26.16 6.47
C SER A 160 -8.87 -27.55 5.96
N VAL A 161 -8.23 -28.56 6.54
CA VAL A 161 -8.41 -29.97 6.17
C VAL A 161 -8.66 -30.78 7.43
N THR A 162 -9.78 -31.49 7.49
CA THR A 162 -10.13 -32.40 8.57
C THR A 162 -10.20 -33.82 8.04
N THR A 163 -9.44 -34.74 8.64
CA THR A 163 -9.39 -36.16 8.27
C THR A 163 -10.00 -36.99 9.37
N TYR A 164 -11.06 -37.73 9.02
CA TYR A 164 -11.75 -38.68 9.88
C TYR A 164 -11.21 -40.08 9.55
N LYS A 165 -10.65 -40.78 10.53
CA LYS A 165 -10.23 -42.17 10.40
C LYS A 165 -11.39 -43.09 10.75
N ILE A 166 -11.67 -44.05 9.88
CA ILE A 166 -12.79 -44.97 9.99
C ILE A 166 -12.25 -46.38 10.21
N GLU A 167 -12.71 -47.07 11.25
CA GLU A 167 -12.54 -48.51 11.45
C GLU A 167 -13.92 -49.10 11.72
N ASP A 168 -14.25 -50.22 11.08
CA ASP A 168 -15.55 -50.90 11.22
C ASP A 168 -16.77 -49.99 11.00
N SER A 169 -16.67 -49.05 10.05
CA SER A 169 -17.69 -48.03 9.74
C SER A 169 -17.92 -46.97 10.83
N PHE A 170 -17.09 -46.94 11.89
CA PHE A 170 -17.13 -45.94 12.94
C PHE A 170 -15.90 -45.03 12.90
N VAL A 171 -16.08 -43.77 13.29
CA VAL A 171 -14.96 -42.83 13.40
C VAL A 171 -14.20 -43.07 14.70
N VAL A 172 -12.92 -43.42 14.58
CA VAL A 172 -12.03 -43.71 15.72
C VAL A 172 -11.16 -42.52 16.07
N ALA A 173 -10.83 -41.69 15.07
CA ALA A 173 -10.03 -40.49 15.26
C ALA A 173 -10.36 -39.39 14.26
N VAL A 174 -10.20 -38.13 14.69
CA VAL A 174 -10.34 -36.93 13.86
C VAL A 174 -9.08 -36.09 13.98
N LEU A 175 -8.49 -35.75 12.84
CA LEU A 175 -7.30 -34.93 12.71
C LEU A 175 -7.62 -33.71 11.86
N ALA A 176 -7.71 -32.53 12.47
CA ALA A 176 -7.87 -31.28 11.75
C ALA A 176 -6.54 -30.52 11.68
N GLU A 177 -6.20 -30.00 10.51
CA GLU A 177 -5.10 -29.09 10.29
C GLU A 177 -5.58 -27.87 9.50
N GLU A 178 -5.38 -26.71 10.10
CA GLU A 178 -5.69 -25.41 9.52
C GLU A 178 -4.41 -24.58 9.42
N ILE A 179 -4.15 -24.05 8.24
CA ILE A 179 -2.97 -23.26 7.93
C ILE A 179 -3.41 -21.92 7.37
N HIS A 180 -2.88 -20.84 7.94
CA HIS A 180 -2.94 -19.50 7.36
C HIS A 180 -1.53 -19.05 7.08
N ALA A 181 -1.20 -18.74 5.83
CA ALA A 181 0.11 -18.27 5.43
C ALA A 181 -0.02 -16.87 4.83
N LEU A 182 0.81 -15.96 5.29
CA LEU A 182 0.82 -14.56 4.90
C LEU A 182 2.19 -14.19 4.35
N ARG A 183 2.25 -13.43 3.26
CA ARG A 183 3.51 -12.96 2.67
C ARG A 183 3.35 -11.55 2.13
N LEU A 184 4.29 -10.67 2.47
CA LEU A 184 4.36 -9.36 1.84
C LEU A 184 4.89 -9.49 0.40
N ASN A 185 4.18 -8.89 -0.57
CA ASN A 185 4.50 -9.07 -1.98
C ASN A 185 5.80 -8.36 -2.38
N PHE A 186 5.98 -7.12 -1.91
CA PHE A 186 7.20 -6.33 -2.14
C PHE A 186 8.45 -7.01 -1.56
N LEU A 187 8.37 -7.51 -0.33
CA LEU A 187 9.50 -8.10 0.39
C LEU A 187 9.14 -9.49 0.95
N GLN A 188 9.45 -10.53 0.17
CA GLN A 188 9.03 -11.90 0.47
C GLN A 188 9.66 -12.51 1.73
N THR A 189 10.72 -11.92 2.29
CA THR A 189 11.33 -12.36 3.55
C THR A 189 10.42 -12.09 4.76
N ILE A 190 9.47 -11.16 4.63
CA ILE A 190 8.42 -10.91 5.62
C ILE A 190 7.25 -11.83 5.29
N ALA A 191 7.28 -13.04 5.87
CA ALA A 191 6.27 -14.07 5.65
C ALA A 191 5.95 -14.88 6.90
N GLY A 192 4.68 -14.87 7.29
CA GLY A 192 4.17 -15.53 8.50
C GLY A 192 3.30 -16.74 8.20
N LYS A 193 3.17 -17.64 9.18
CA LYS A 193 2.33 -18.83 9.08
C LYS A 193 1.73 -19.16 10.44
N ILE A 194 0.42 -19.32 10.51
CA ILE A 194 -0.28 -19.95 11.65
C ILE A 194 -0.61 -21.38 11.25
N VAL A 195 -0.35 -22.33 12.15
CA VAL A 195 -0.71 -23.74 12.01
C VAL A 195 -1.53 -24.13 13.23
N SER A 196 -2.82 -24.37 13.05
CA SER A 196 -3.73 -24.88 14.05
C SER A 196 -3.99 -26.35 13.79
N LYS A 197 -3.82 -27.21 14.80
CA LYS A 197 -4.07 -28.65 14.73
C LYS A 197 -5.04 -29.06 15.83
N GLN A 198 -6.00 -29.89 15.49
CA GLN A 198 -6.87 -30.56 16.45
C GLN A 198 -6.75 -32.06 16.27
N LYS A 199 -6.74 -32.78 17.39
CA LYS A 199 -6.66 -34.23 17.44
C LYS A 199 -7.69 -34.74 18.44
N LEU A 200 -8.65 -35.52 17.96
CA LEU A 200 -9.65 -36.21 18.75
C LEU A 200 -9.46 -37.71 18.54
N GLU A 201 -9.22 -38.47 19.61
CA GLU A 201 -9.06 -39.93 19.53
C GLU A 201 -10.02 -40.62 20.51
N LEU A 202 -10.73 -41.63 20.02
CA LEU A 202 -11.49 -42.54 20.85
C LEU A 202 -10.54 -43.45 21.64
N LYS A 203 -10.68 -43.53 22.96
CA LYS A 203 -9.84 -44.37 23.83
C LYS A 203 -10.56 -45.61 24.32
N THR A 204 -11.75 -45.43 24.89
CA THR A 204 -12.51 -46.52 25.49
C THR A 204 -14.00 -46.17 25.55
N THR A 205 -14.80 -47.16 25.89
CA THR A 205 -16.26 -47.11 25.89
C THR A 205 -16.79 -47.70 27.21
N GLU A 206 -17.55 -46.91 27.99
CA GLU A 206 -18.08 -47.30 29.33
C GLU A 206 -19.62 -47.28 29.36
N ALA A 207 -20.31 -47.90 30.32
CA ALA A 207 -21.78 -47.84 30.37
C ALA A 207 -22.29 -46.43 30.78
N GLY A 208 -23.09 -45.80 29.92
CA GLY A 208 -23.63 -44.44 30.15
C GLY A 208 -24.97 -44.38 30.91
N PRO A 209 -25.44 -43.17 31.31
CA PRO A 209 -26.74 -43.00 31.96
C PRO A 209 -27.91 -43.36 31.03
N ARG A 210 -29.10 -43.67 31.60
CA ARG A 210 -30.31 -44.06 30.84
C ARG A 210 -30.88 -42.92 29.98
N LEU A 211 -31.35 -43.24 28.77
CA LEU A 211 -32.01 -42.31 27.84
C LEU A 211 -33.20 -41.61 28.51
N LYS A 212 -33.34 -40.30 28.28
CA LYS A 212 -34.53 -39.53 28.65
C LYS A 212 -35.47 -39.49 27.44
N SER A 213 -36.71 -39.92 27.62
CA SER A 213 -37.72 -39.90 26.56
C SER A 213 -38.45 -38.55 26.53
N GLY A 214 -38.68 -37.99 25.35
CA GLY A 214 -39.44 -36.74 25.17
C GLY A 214 -39.80 -36.51 23.70
N LYS A 215 -40.84 -35.70 23.43
CA LYS A 215 -41.31 -35.37 22.06
C LYS A 215 -40.54 -34.24 21.38
N GLN A 216 -39.88 -33.39 22.16
CA GLN A 216 -39.12 -32.24 21.66
C GLN A 216 -37.79 -32.17 22.40
N VAL A 217 -36.70 -31.99 21.64
CA VAL A 217 -35.33 -31.89 22.15
C VAL A 217 -35.19 -30.75 23.17
N ALA A 218 -35.73 -29.57 22.86
CA ALA A 218 -35.72 -28.41 23.77
C ALA A 218 -36.35 -28.71 25.15
N ALA A 219 -37.41 -29.52 25.20
CA ALA A 219 -38.05 -29.91 26.45
C ALA A 219 -37.18 -30.87 27.29
N ILE A 220 -36.43 -31.77 26.62
CA ILE A 220 -35.48 -32.67 27.27
C ILE A 220 -34.31 -31.87 27.84
N ILE A 221 -33.77 -30.92 27.08
CA ILE A 221 -32.65 -30.07 27.51
C ILE A 221 -33.03 -29.25 28.73
N LYS A 222 -34.22 -28.62 28.72
CA LYS A 222 -34.76 -27.88 29.88
C LYS A 222 -34.95 -28.78 31.11
N ALA A 223 -35.27 -30.06 30.91
CA ALA A 223 -35.39 -31.07 31.98
C ALA A 223 -34.04 -31.69 32.40
N VAL A 224 -32.95 -31.46 31.66
CA VAL A 224 -31.58 -31.79 32.08
C VAL A 224 -31.05 -30.67 32.95
N ASP A 225 -31.12 -29.44 32.47
CA ASP A 225 -30.81 -28.23 33.24
C ASP A 225 -31.51 -27.04 32.55
N SER A 226 -32.34 -26.31 33.29
CA SER A 226 -33.09 -25.17 32.75
C SER A 226 -32.19 -23.98 32.39
N LYS A 227 -30.92 -23.99 32.79
CA LYS A 227 -29.92 -22.96 32.46
C LYS A 227 -29.32 -23.11 31.06
N TYR A 228 -29.55 -24.23 30.36
CA TYR A 228 -29.13 -24.37 28.98
C TYR A 228 -29.95 -23.48 28.07
N THR A 229 -29.26 -22.71 27.23
CA THR A 229 -29.87 -21.88 26.20
C THR A 229 -29.28 -22.22 24.84
N ALA A 230 -30.11 -22.14 23.81
CA ALA A 230 -29.65 -22.29 22.43
C ALA A 230 -28.81 -21.05 22.08
N ILE A 231 -27.56 -21.30 21.67
CA ILE A 231 -26.62 -20.26 21.25
C ILE A 231 -26.00 -20.63 19.89
N PRO A 232 -25.57 -19.64 19.08
CA PRO A 232 -24.98 -19.94 17.78
C PRO A 232 -23.70 -20.80 17.90
N ILE A 233 -23.52 -21.76 16.99
CA ILE A 233 -22.28 -22.55 16.87
C ILE A 233 -21.12 -21.73 16.28
N VAL A 234 -21.44 -20.66 15.54
CA VAL A 234 -20.47 -19.74 14.94
C VAL A 234 -19.66 -19.02 16.02
N GLY A 235 -18.36 -18.85 15.77
CA GLY A 235 -17.47 -18.15 16.70
C GLY A 235 -17.87 -16.71 16.92
N GLN A 236 -17.78 -16.25 18.16
CA GLN A 236 -18.03 -14.85 18.51
C GLN A 236 -16.75 -14.10 18.76
N VAL A 237 -16.73 -12.82 18.38
CA VAL A 237 -15.62 -11.91 18.66
C VAL A 237 -15.57 -11.66 20.17
N PHE A 238 -14.37 -11.65 20.72
CA PHE A 238 -14.13 -11.16 22.06
C PHE A 238 -12.98 -10.15 22.05
N GLN A 239 -13.09 -9.16 22.93
CA GLN A 239 -12.04 -8.21 23.19
C GLN A 239 -11.24 -8.68 24.40
N SER A 240 -9.92 -8.64 24.29
CA SER A 240 -9.04 -8.82 25.44
C SER A 240 -9.16 -7.58 26.34
N GLU A 241 -9.81 -7.71 27.50
CA GLU A 241 -9.82 -6.65 28.52
C GLU A 241 -8.38 -6.39 28.98
N CYS A 242 -7.80 -5.25 28.57
CA CYS A 242 -6.50 -4.86 29.08
C CYS A 242 -6.64 -4.28 30.49
N LYS A 243 -6.34 -5.08 31.51
CA LYS A 243 -6.27 -4.61 32.90
C LYS A 243 -5.01 -3.75 33.10
N GLY A 244 -5.20 -2.44 33.26
CA GLY A 244 -4.12 -1.49 33.54
C GLY A 244 -3.38 -0.95 32.30
N CYS A 245 -3.96 -1.03 31.11
CA CYS A 245 -3.42 -0.31 29.95
C CYS A 245 -3.48 1.21 30.18
N SER A 246 -2.45 1.91 29.71
CA SER A 246 -2.39 3.36 29.71
C SER A 246 -3.49 3.96 28.83
N SER A 247 -3.97 5.15 29.21
CA SER A 247 -4.89 5.92 28.36
C SER A 247 -4.21 6.36 27.06
N LEU A 248 -5.01 6.74 26.05
CA LEU A 248 -4.48 7.27 24.78
C LEU A 248 -3.56 8.49 25.02
N SER A 249 -3.92 9.36 25.97
CA SER A 249 -3.12 10.53 26.35
C SER A 249 -1.75 10.16 26.95
N GLN A 250 -1.67 9.11 27.77
CA GLN A 250 -0.41 8.62 28.32
C GLN A 250 0.48 8.01 27.23
N HIS A 251 -0.12 7.24 26.31
CA HIS A 251 0.60 6.73 25.14
C HIS A 251 1.14 7.86 24.27
N TRP A 252 0.33 8.87 24.00
CA TRP A 252 0.74 10.03 23.20
C TRP A 252 1.88 10.82 23.85
N GLN A 253 1.87 11.03 25.16
CA GLN A 253 2.97 11.69 25.88
C GLN A 253 4.32 10.97 25.74
N SER A 254 4.30 9.64 25.56
CA SER A 254 5.50 8.86 25.28
C SER A 254 5.92 8.97 23.80
N VAL A 255 4.96 8.87 22.88
CA VAL A 255 5.17 8.85 21.43
C VAL A 255 5.65 10.21 20.90
N ARG A 256 5.07 11.32 21.38
CA ARG A 256 5.35 12.67 20.87
C ARG A 256 6.83 13.08 20.96
N LYS A 257 7.59 12.48 21.90
CA LYS A 257 9.04 12.72 22.05
C LYS A 257 9.83 12.25 20.83
N HIS A 258 9.35 11.21 20.15
CA HIS A 258 9.99 10.62 18.97
C HIS A 258 9.52 11.25 17.66
N LEU A 259 8.39 11.98 17.66
CA LEU A 259 7.79 12.59 16.47
C LEU A 259 8.21 14.06 16.24
N GLN A 260 9.31 14.49 16.85
CA GLN A 260 9.86 15.83 16.61
C GLN A 260 10.27 15.99 15.14
N PRO A 261 10.04 17.16 14.51
CA PRO A 261 10.37 17.41 13.10
C PRO A 261 11.80 17.03 12.69
N ASP A 262 12.78 17.26 13.58
CA ASP A 262 14.20 16.99 13.33
C ASP A 262 14.54 15.49 13.35
N ASN A 263 13.70 14.68 14.02
CA ASN A 263 13.91 13.25 14.21
C ASN A 263 13.06 12.38 13.26
N LEU A 264 12.26 12.98 12.38
CA LEU A 264 11.37 12.22 11.49
C LEU A 264 12.10 11.25 10.56
N SER A 265 13.34 11.57 10.18
CA SER A 265 14.18 10.71 9.35
C SER A 265 14.81 9.51 10.11
N LYS A 266 14.40 9.25 11.36
CA LYS A 266 14.91 8.11 12.17
C LYS A 266 13.88 6.99 12.23
N THR A 267 14.34 5.74 12.28
CA THR A 267 13.41 4.58 12.36
C THR A 267 12.50 4.61 13.59
N ASP A 268 12.97 5.15 14.71
CA ASP A 268 12.17 5.27 15.94
C ASP A 268 10.91 6.11 15.75
N ALA A 269 10.97 7.19 14.96
CA ALA A 269 9.81 8.04 14.69
C ALA A 269 8.72 7.26 13.94
N VAL A 270 9.10 6.53 12.89
CA VAL A 270 8.18 5.71 12.10
C VAL A 270 7.62 4.55 12.93
N ARG A 271 8.44 3.92 13.78
CA ARG A 271 7.96 2.86 14.69
C ARG A 271 6.93 3.39 15.69
N SER A 272 7.20 4.54 16.30
CA SER A 272 6.26 5.19 17.22
C SER A 272 4.97 5.62 16.53
N PHE A 273 5.06 6.12 15.29
CA PHE A 273 3.91 6.43 14.44
C PHE A 273 3.02 5.20 14.19
N LEU A 274 3.59 4.09 13.71
CA LEU A 274 2.83 2.85 13.47
C LEU A 274 2.18 2.31 14.75
N THR A 275 2.93 2.30 15.86
CA THR A 275 2.42 1.86 17.17
C THR A 275 1.24 2.73 17.62
N PHE A 276 1.32 4.04 17.42
CA PHE A 276 0.26 4.95 17.86
C PHE A 276 -1.03 4.81 17.03
N ILE A 277 -0.91 4.56 15.71
CA ILE A 277 -2.05 4.28 14.83
C ILE A 277 -2.91 3.12 15.35
N GLN A 278 -2.28 2.06 15.87
CA GLN A 278 -3.01 0.92 16.42
C GLN A 278 -3.85 1.28 17.65
N HIS A 279 -3.35 2.19 18.49
CA HIS A 279 -4.12 2.68 19.63
C HIS A 279 -5.25 3.60 19.18
N LEU A 280 -5.00 4.47 18.19
CA LEU A 280 -6.00 5.35 17.60
C LEU A 280 -7.19 4.58 16.98
N ARG A 281 -6.95 3.41 16.38
CA ARG A 281 -8.01 2.56 15.82
C ARG A 281 -9.02 2.05 16.85
N THR A 282 -8.62 2.00 18.12
CA THR A 282 -9.48 1.57 19.23
C THR A 282 -10.03 2.73 20.06
N ALA A 283 -9.58 3.95 19.79
CA ALA A 283 -9.96 5.14 20.54
C ALA A 283 -11.27 5.77 20.04
N LYS A 284 -11.94 6.50 20.93
CA LYS A 284 -13.16 7.24 20.62
C LYS A 284 -12.87 8.66 20.14
N LYS A 285 -13.83 9.24 19.42
CA LYS A 285 -13.78 10.61 18.91
C LYS A 285 -13.34 11.65 19.94
N GLU A 286 -13.92 11.64 21.15
CA GLU A 286 -13.67 12.68 22.15
C GLU A 286 -12.22 12.65 22.66
N GLU A 287 -11.67 11.45 22.85
CA GLU A 287 -10.29 11.25 23.31
C GLU A 287 -9.28 11.75 22.27
N ILE A 288 -9.53 11.44 21.00
CA ILE A 288 -8.70 11.89 19.86
C ILE A 288 -8.76 13.42 19.77
N LEU A 289 -9.95 14.01 19.84
CA LEU A 289 -10.15 15.46 19.74
C LEU A 289 -9.48 16.22 20.90
N GLN A 290 -9.48 15.66 22.11
CA GLN A 290 -8.79 16.24 23.26
C GLN A 290 -7.28 16.32 23.03
N ILE A 291 -6.67 15.28 22.45
CA ILE A 291 -5.22 15.27 22.17
C ILE A 291 -4.89 16.28 21.07
N LEU A 292 -5.68 16.35 20.00
CA LEU A 292 -5.49 17.31 18.91
C LEU A 292 -5.52 18.76 19.40
N LYS A 293 -6.46 19.10 20.29
CA LYS A 293 -6.60 20.46 20.84
C LYS A 293 -5.51 20.85 21.83
N ALA A 294 -4.89 19.88 22.49
CA ALA A 294 -3.91 20.12 23.56
C ALA A 294 -2.45 20.19 23.06
N GLU A 295 -2.17 19.80 21.81
CA GLU A 295 -0.81 19.66 21.32
C GLU A 295 -0.19 20.96 20.77
N ASN A 296 1.15 21.02 20.78
CA ASN A 296 1.92 22.13 20.23
C ASN A 296 1.90 22.18 18.70
N LYS A 297 2.16 23.36 18.13
CA LYS A 297 2.14 23.57 16.68
C LYS A 297 3.19 22.75 15.92
N ASP A 298 4.31 22.41 16.54
CA ASP A 298 5.45 21.75 15.88
C ASP A 298 5.22 20.24 15.63
N ILE A 299 4.50 19.56 16.53
CA ILE A 299 4.23 18.11 16.45
C ILE A 299 2.82 17.84 15.90
N LEU A 300 1.95 18.85 15.90
CA LEU A 300 0.58 18.74 15.40
C LEU A 300 0.49 18.18 13.96
N PRO A 301 1.35 18.54 12.99
CA PRO A 301 1.33 17.91 11.66
C PRO A 301 1.48 16.38 11.69
N GLN A 302 2.37 15.86 12.53
CA GLN A 302 2.65 14.43 12.69
C GLN A 302 1.48 13.72 13.37
N LEU A 303 0.81 14.40 14.31
CA LEU A 303 -0.40 13.89 14.92
C LEU A 303 -1.54 13.82 13.91
N VAL A 304 -1.69 14.83 13.04
CA VAL A 304 -2.66 14.82 11.93
C VAL A 304 -2.40 13.65 10.99
N ASP A 305 -1.12 13.41 10.63
CA ASP A 305 -0.74 12.26 9.80
C ASP A 305 -1.20 10.93 10.45
N ALA A 306 -1.01 10.78 11.77
CA ALA A 306 -1.36 9.57 12.51
C ALA A 306 -2.88 9.37 12.67
N VAL A 307 -3.62 10.42 13.06
CA VAL A 307 -5.07 10.39 13.22
C VAL A 307 -5.76 10.06 11.89
N THR A 308 -5.32 10.70 10.80
CA THR A 308 -5.89 10.45 9.47
C THR A 308 -5.56 9.04 8.97
N SER A 309 -4.35 8.53 9.28
CA SER A 309 -3.93 7.17 8.91
C SER A 309 -4.67 6.07 9.66
N ALA A 310 -5.31 6.37 10.80
CA ALA A 310 -6.09 5.42 11.57
C ALA A 310 -7.30 4.87 10.78
N GLN A 311 -7.89 5.68 9.89
CA GLN A 311 -8.95 5.28 8.96
C GLN A 311 -10.18 4.66 9.64
N THR A 312 -10.57 5.16 10.82
CA THR A 312 -11.83 4.80 11.50
C THR A 312 -12.84 5.94 11.45
N PRO A 313 -14.16 5.68 11.55
CA PRO A 313 -15.18 6.72 11.59
C PRO A 313 -14.94 7.75 12.71
N ASP A 314 -14.62 7.27 13.92
CA ASP A 314 -14.29 8.13 15.06
C ASP A 314 -13.08 9.05 14.80
N SER A 315 -12.03 8.52 14.15
CA SER A 315 -10.84 9.31 13.82
C SER A 315 -11.10 10.35 12.74
N LEU A 316 -11.91 10.02 11.74
CA LEU A 316 -12.30 10.91 10.65
C LEU A 316 -13.17 12.05 11.17
N ASP A 317 -14.17 11.76 11.99
CA ASP A 317 -15.02 12.77 12.60
C ASP A 317 -14.23 13.69 13.54
N ALA A 318 -13.31 13.14 14.33
CA ALA A 318 -12.46 13.95 15.21
C ALA A 318 -11.59 14.94 14.43
N ILE A 319 -10.95 14.51 13.34
CA ILE A 319 -10.09 15.39 12.55
C ILE A 319 -10.89 16.42 11.73
N LEU A 320 -12.07 16.06 11.21
CA LEU A 320 -12.93 16.97 10.47
C LEU A 320 -13.59 18.05 11.36
N ASP A 321 -13.81 17.76 12.64
CA ASP A 321 -14.26 18.72 13.66
C ASP A 321 -13.12 19.64 14.12
N PHE A 322 -11.88 19.13 14.10
CA PHE A 322 -10.69 19.90 14.47
C PHE A 322 -10.25 20.88 13.37
N LEU A 323 -10.32 20.47 12.10
CA LEU A 323 -9.87 21.28 10.97
C LEU A 323 -10.96 22.23 10.46
N ASP A 324 -10.69 23.53 10.57
CA ASP A 324 -11.50 24.57 9.94
C ASP A 324 -10.93 24.94 8.55
N PHE A 325 -11.62 24.50 7.49
CA PHE A 325 -11.26 24.78 6.09
C PHE A 325 -11.57 26.23 5.66
N LYS A 326 -12.29 27.00 6.48
CA LYS A 326 -12.63 28.40 6.20
C LYS A 326 -11.53 29.37 6.65
N SER A 327 -10.62 28.92 7.51
CA SER A 327 -9.54 29.73 8.05
C SER A 327 -8.22 29.47 7.30
N ASP A 328 -7.46 30.54 7.07
CA ASP A 328 -6.11 30.49 6.49
C ASP A 328 -5.02 30.22 7.54
N SER A 329 -5.38 30.16 8.82
CA SER A 329 -4.41 29.99 9.91
C SER A 329 -3.76 28.60 9.97
N ASN A 330 -4.39 27.58 9.38
CA ASN A 330 -4.01 26.16 9.55
C ASN A 330 -3.83 25.41 8.21
N ILE A 331 -3.39 26.11 7.15
CA ILE A 331 -3.22 25.55 5.79
C ILE A 331 -2.35 24.29 5.79
N ILE A 332 -1.24 24.29 6.55
CA ILE A 332 -0.31 23.14 6.63
C ILE A 332 -1.03 21.89 7.15
N LEU A 333 -1.88 22.01 8.16
CA LEU A 333 -2.59 20.87 8.75
C LEU A 333 -3.68 20.34 7.80
N GLN A 334 -4.38 21.23 7.10
CA GLN A 334 -5.35 20.88 6.07
C GLN A 334 -4.66 20.10 4.94
N GLU A 335 -3.48 20.55 4.49
CA GLU A 335 -2.70 19.88 3.46
C GLU A 335 -2.22 18.49 3.91
N ARG A 336 -1.71 18.36 5.14
CA ARG A 336 -1.32 17.06 5.72
C ARG A 336 -2.48 16.06 5.76
N PHE A 337 -3.64 16.50 6.25
CA PHE A 337 -4.85 15.69 6.26
C PHE A 337 -5.21 15.21 4.85
N LEU A 338 -5.22 16.11 3.87
CA LEU A 338 -5.58 15.77 2.48
C LEU A 338 -4.59 14.79 1.85
N TYR A 339 -3.28 14.98 2.05
CA TYR A 339 -2.28 14.04 1.55
C TYR A 339 -2.39 12.67 2.25
N ALA A 340 -2.61 12.63 3.55
CA ALA A 340 -2.86 11.37 4.26
C ALA A 340 -4.12 10.66 3.74
N CYS A 341 -5.20 11.38 3.41
CA CYS A 341 -6.36 10.81 2.72
C CYS A 341 -6.00 10.26 1.33
N GLY A 342 -5.15 10.96 0.58
CA GLY A 342 -4.62 10.49 -0.70
C GLY A 342 -3.88 9.16 -0.58
N PHE A 343 -3.08 9.00 0.48
CA PHE A 343 -2.31 7.79 0.76
C PHE A 343 -3.07 6.70 1.52
N ALA A 344 -4.31 6.96 1.95
CA ALA A 344 -5.15 5.99 2.67
C ALA A 344 -5.11 4.59 2.02
N SER A 345 -4.78 3.60 2.83
CA SER A 345 -4.55 2.22 2.39
C SER A 345 -5.84 1.49 2.00
N HIS A 346 -6.95 1.81 2.66
CA HIS A 346 -8.26 1.17 2.48
C HIS A 346 -9.39 2.22 2.53
N PRO A 347 -9.41 3.20 1.61
CA PRO A 347 -10.43 4.25 1.64
C PRO A 347 -11.83 3.68 1.42
N ASP A 348 -12.83 4.31 2.04
CA ASP A 348 -14.23 3.92 1.97
C ASP A 348 -15.12 5.03 1.37
N GLU A 349 -16.42 4.74 1.25
CA GLU A 349 -17.39 5.70 0.70
C GLU A 349 -17.60 6.90 1.64
N GLU A 350 -17.44 6.70 2.95
CA GLU A 350 -17.63 7.74 3.96
C GLU A 350 -16.57 8.84 3.86
N LEU A 351 -15.30 8.46 3.75
CA LEU A 351 -14.21 9.40 3.51
C LEU A 351 -14.43 10.22 2.23
N LEU A 352 -14.84 9.57 1.14
CA LEU A 352 -15.12 10.27 -0.11
C LEU A 352 -16.30 11.24 0.05
N ARG A 353 -17.37 10.83 0.74
CA ARG A 353 -18.54 11.68 1.01
C ARG A 353 -18.17 12.90 1.84
N ALA A 354 -17.31 12.74 2.84
CA ALA A 354 -16.79 13.83 3.65
C ALA A 354 -15.98 14.83 2.82
N LEU A 355 -15.10 14.37 1.92
CA LEU A 355 -14.35 15.30 1.07
C LEU A 355 -15.24 16.01 0.04
N ILE A 356 -16.25 15.33 -0.53
CA ILE A 356 -17.22 15.98 -1.43
C ILE A 356 -18.02 17.06 -0.68
N SER A 357 -18.43 16.80 0.56
CA SER A 357 -19.18 17.78 1.35
C SER A 357 -18.32 19.00 1.69
N LYS A 358 -17.04 18.79 2.06
CA LYS A 358 -16.08 19.88 2.28
C LYS A 358 -15.83 20.67 0.99
N PHE A 359 -15.67 20.01 -0.16
CA PHE A 359 -15.50 20.69 -1.45
C PHE A 359 -16.67 21.59 -1.85
N LYS A 360 -17.90 21.21 -1.49
CA LYS A 360 -19.10 22.04 -1.71
C LYS A 360 -19.23 23.20 -0.72
N GLY A 361 -18.45 23.19 0.36
CA GLY A 361 -18.38 24.26 1.34
C GLY A 361 -17.51 25.44 0.88
N SER A 362 -17.25 26.36 1.82
CA SER A 362 -16.36 27.51 1.62
C SER A 362 -14.93 27.18 2.05
N PHE A 363 -13.94 27.71 1.33
CA PHE A 363 -12.53 27.60 1.64
C PHE A 363 -11.91 28.97 1.90
N GLY A 364 -10.96 29.04 2.84
CA GLY A 364 -10.10 30.23 3.00
C GLY A 364 -9.06 30.32 1.87
N SER A 365 -8.43 29.18 1.54
CA SER A 365 -7.38 29.08 0.53
C SER A 365 -7.81 28.30 -0.71
N ASN A 366 -7.53 28.86 -1.90
CA ASN A 366 -7.75 28.19 -3.18
C ASN A 366 -6.83 26.98 -3.38
N ASP A 367 -5.61 27.00 -2.87
CA ASP A 367 -4.66 25.88 -2.94
C ASP A 367 -5.19 24.63 -2.23
N ILE A 368 -5.88 24.85 -1.11
CA ILE A 368 -6.53 23.77 -0.34
C ILE A 368 -7.76 23.26 -1.08
N ARG A 369 -8.56 24.16 -1.67
CA ARG A 369 -9.68 23.76 -2.54
C ARG A 369 -9.22 22.89 -3.72
N GLU A 370 -8.12 23.27 -4.36
CA GLU A 370 -7.49 22.48 -5.42
C GLU A 370 -7.02 21.12 -4.90
N SER A 371 -6.32 21.11 -3.77
CA SER A 371 -5.83 19.87 -3.14
C SER A 371 -6.97 18.90 -2.81
N VAL A 372 -8.11 19.39 -2.31
CA VAL A 372 -9.30 18.55 -2.06
C VAL A 372 -9.77 17.87 -3.35
N MET A 373 -9.86 18.60 -4.46
CA MET A 373 -10.32 18.05 -5.74
C MET A 373 -9.33 17.01 -6.30
N ILE A 374 -8.02 17.26 -6.18
CA ILE A 374 -6.96 16.34 -6.59
C ILE A 374 -7.06 15.00 -5.82
N ILE A 375 -7.30 15.06 -4.51
CA ILE A 375 -7.41 13.89 -3.64
C ILE A 375 -8.73 13.15 -3.85
N ILE A 376 -9.85 13.84 -4.11
CA ILE A 376 -11.09 13.21 -4.56
C ILE A 376 -10.82 12.34 -5.80
N GLY A 377 -10.01 12.82 -6.75
CA GLY A 377 -9.57 12.03 -7.90
C GLY A 377 -8.84 10.74 -7.50
N ALA A 378 -7.94 10.80 -6.52
CA ALA A 378 -7.19 9.64 -6.04
C ALA A 378 -8.09 8.60 -5.36
N LEU A 379 -9.06 9.06 -4.54
CA LEU A 379 -10.04 8.19 -3.89
C LEU A 379 -10.96 7.50 -4.92
N VAL A 380 -11.41 8.23 -5.94
CA VAL A 380 -12.20 7.65 -7.05
C VAL A 380 -11.44 6.51 -7.72
N ARG A 381 -10.14 6.69 -8.00
CA ARG A 381 -9.31 5.62 -8.58
C ARG A 381 -9.25 4.39 -7.67
N LYS A 382 -8.93 4.58 -6.39
CA LYS A 382 -8.81 3.48 -5.41
C LYS A 382 -10.14 2.72 -5.22
N LEU A 383 -11.25 3.44 -5.06
CA LEU A 383 -12.57 2.83 -4.92
C LEU A 383 -13.03 2.11 -6.20
N CYS A 384 -12.72 2.64 -7.38
CA CYS A 384 -13.01 1.96 -8.64
C CYS A 384 -12.17 0.68 -8.83
N GLN A 385 -10.92 0.65 -8.37
CA GLN A 385 -10.09 -0.56 -8.36
C GLN A 385 -10.59 -1.62 -7.37
N ASN A 386 -11.27 -1.20 -6.31
CA ASN A 386 -11.89 -2.08 -5.30
C ASN A 386 -13.35 -2.44 -5.64
N GLU A 387 -13.72 -2.52 -6.92
CA GLU A 387 -15.08 -2.89 -7.40
C GLU A 387 -16.20 -1.90 -7.01
N GLY A 388 -15.88 -0.82 -6.28
CA GLY A 388 -16.81 0.21 -5.81
C GLY A 388 -17.11 1.32 -6.82
N CYS A 389 -16.82 1.12 -8.11
CA CYS A 389 -16.92 2.18 -9.12
C CYS A 389 -18.36 2.67 -9.41
N LYS A 390 -19.37 1.94 -8.91
CA LYS A 390 -20.80 2.22 -9.00
C LYS A 390 -21.40 2.78 -7.70
N LEU A 391 -20.60 2.96 -6.64
CA LEU A 391 -21.07 3.55 -5.39
C LEU A 391 -21.57 4.98 -5.61
N LYS A 392 -22.56 5.42 -4.84
CA LYS A 392 -23.24 6.70 -5.05
C LYS A 392 -22.26 7.88 -4.97
N ALA A 393 -21.45 7.94 -3.91
CA ALA A 393 -20.45 9.00 -3.77
C ALA A 393 -19.42 9.01 -4.91
N VAL A 394 -19.04 7.84 -5.44
CA VAL A 394 -18.11 7.73 -6.57
C VAL A 394 -18.73 8.29 -7.84
N VAL A 395 -19.99 7.95 -8.13
CA VAL A 395 -20.70 8.49 -9.30
C VAL A 395 -20.86 10.01 -9.17
N ASP A 396 -21.17 10.52 -7.98
CA ASP A 396 -21.27 11.96 -7.73
C ASP A 396 -19.91 12.66 -7.92
N ALA A 397 -18.82 12.07 -7.43
CA ALA A 397 -17.47 12.60 -7.65
C ALA A 397 -17.06 12.59 -9.14
N LYS A 398 -17.38 11.52 -9.89
CA LYS A 398 -17.12 11.46 -11.33
C LYS A 398 -17.83 12.58 -12.08
N LYS A 399 -19.11 12.80 -11.77
CA LYS A 399 -19.90 13.91 -12.34
C LYS A 399 -19.32 15.27 -11.97
N LEU A 400 -18.83 15.42 -10.74
CA LEU A 400 -18.20 16.65 -10.26
C LEU A 400 -16.90 16.96 -11.01
N ILE A 401 -16.06 15.96 -11.28
CA ILE A 401 -14.79 16.12 -12.02
C ILE A 401 -15.07 16.40 -13.50
N LEU A 402 -15.85 15.55 -14.18
CA LEU A 402 -16.09 15.66 -15.63
C LEU A 402 -16.94 16.89 -15.96
N GLY A 403 -18.06 17.08 -15.26
CA GLY A 403 -18.92 18.25 -15.46
C GLY A 403 -18.29 19.55 -14.93
N GLY A 404 -17.31 19.46 -14.04
CA GLY A 404 -16.47 20.60 -13.64
C GLY A 404 -15.52 21.01 -14.76
N LEU A 405 -14.83 20.03 -15.34
CA LEU A 405 -13.92 20.25 -16.46
C LEU A 405 -14.63 20.81 -17.71
N GLU A 406 -15.84 20.34 -18.02
CA GLU A 406 -16.63 20.85 -19.16
C GLU A 406 -17.06 22.32 -19.03
N ARG A 407 -17.30 22.78 -17.79
CA ARG A 407 -17.82 24.11 -17.48
C ARG A 407 -16.75 25.10 -17.02
N ALA A 408 -15.50 24.67 -16.87
CA ALA A 408 -14.43 25.51 -16.36
C ALA A 408 -14.09 26.63 -17.37
N GLU A 409 -14.30 27.88 -16.96
CA GLU A 409 -13.92 29.06 -17.76
C GLU A 409 -12.55 29.60 -17.36
N LYS A 410 -12.18 29.50 -16.08
CA LYS A 410 -10.89 29.95 -15.55
C LYS A 410 -9.79 28.92 -15.79
N LYS A 411 -8.58 29.40 -16.04
CA LYS A 411 -7.40 28.56 -16.26
C LYS A 411 -7.07 27.73 -15.01
N GLU A 412 -7.16 28.34 -13.83
CA GLU A 412 -6.85 27.69 -12.56
C GLU A 412 -7.85 26.56 -12.25
N ASP A 413 -9.16 26.82 -12.46
CA ASP A 413 -10.20 25.80 -12.28
C ASP A 413 -10.00 24.61 -13.26
N THR A 414 -9.62 24.91 -14.51
CA THR A 414 -9.32 23.88 -15.51
C THR A 414 -8.14 23.00 -15.08
N MET A 415 -7.07 23.60 -14.58
CA MET A 415 -5.89 22.87 -14.08
C MET A 415 -6.25 21.96 -12.89
N MET A 416 -7.02 22.47 -11.93
CA MET A 416 -7.51 21.69 -10.78
C MET A 416 -8.27 20.43 -11.25
N TYR A 417 -9.21 20.56 -12.17
CA TYR A 417 -9.98 19.41 -12.68
C TYR A 417 -9.13 18.45 -13.52
N LEU A 418 -8.16 18.94 -14.30
CA LEU A 418 -7.23 18.10 -15.03
C LEU A 418 -6.31 17.29 -14.10
N LEU A 419 -5.82 17.89 -13.00
CA LEU A 419 -5.02 17.18 -11.99
C LEU A 419 -5.85 16.12 -11.25
N ALA A 420 -7.11 16.43 -10.92
CA ALA A 420 -8.02 15.44 -10.36
C ALA A 420 -8.31 14.29 -11.33
N LEU A 421 -8.48 14.58 -12.62
CA LEU A 421 -8.64 13.55 -13.65
C LEU A 421 -7.35 12.73 -13.85
N LYS A 422 -6.17 13.34 -13.70
CA LYS A 422 -4.87 12.65 -13.69
C LYS A 422 -4.77 11.58 -12.62
N ASN A 423 -5.36 11.83 -11.44
CA ASN A 423 -5.49 10.83 -10.39
C ASN A 423 -6.61 9.82 -10.66
N ALA A 424 -7.81 10.28 -11.04
CA ALA A 424 -8.99 9.43 -11.21
C ALA A 424 -8.87 8.44 -12.39
N ARG A 425 -8.19 8.85 -13.47
CA ARG A 425 -7.98 8.09 -14.71
C ARG A 425 -9.27 7.48 -15.26
N LEU A 426 -10.31 8.30 -15.37
CA LEU A 426 -11.62 7.90 -15.88
C LEU A 426 -11.57 7.79 -17.40
N PRO A 427 -11.88 6.62 -18.00
CA PRO A 427 -11.88 6.46 -19.47
C PRO A 427 -12.84 7.42 -20.17
N GLU A 428 -13.98 7.71 -19.52
CA GLU A 428 -15.01 8.67 -19.98
C GLU A 428 -14.46 10.09 -20.17
N GLY A 429 -13.35 10.44 -19.50
CA GLY A 429 -12.69 11.74 -19.63
C GLY A 429 -11.74 11.89 -20.81
N ILE A 430 -11.42 10.82 -21.54
CA ILE A 430 -10.45 10.86 -22.65
C ILE A 430 -10.84 11.86 -23.75
N PRO A 431 -12.11 11.95 -24.21
CA PRO A 431 -12.48 12.94 -25.22
C PRO A 431 -12.21 14.39 -24.77
N LEU A 432 -12.46 14.70 -23.49
CA LEU A 432 -12.15 16.01 -22.93
C LEU A 432 -10.63 16.26 -22.90
N LEU A 433 -9.85 15.26 -22.49
CA LEU A 433 -8.38 15.36 -22.50
C LEU A 433 -7.83 15.63 -23.91
N LEU A 434 -8.37 14.96 -24.94
CA LEU A 434 -7.97 15.21 -26.33
C LEU A 434 -8.31 16.62 -26.77
N LYS A 435 -9.49 17.14 -26.37
CA LYS A 435 -9.90 18.52 -26.65
C LYS A 435 -8.91 19.51 -26.02
N TYR A 436 -8.56 19.38 -24.74
CA TYR A 436 -7.60 20.28 -24.10
C TYR A 436 -6.18 20.11 -24.63
N ALA A 437 -5.75 18.88 -24.94
CA ALA A 437 -4.45 18.61 -25.53
C ALA A 437 -4.28 19.31 -26.89
N GLU A 438 -5.29 19.27 -27.76
CA GLU A 438 -5.22 19.86 -29.11
C GLU A 438 -5.63 21.33 -29.15
N ALA A 439 -6.62 21.78 -28.36
CA ALA A 439 -7.17 23.14 -28.44
C ALA A 439 -6.50 24.14 -27.49
N ALA A 440 -6.09 23.73 -26.29
CA ALA A 440 -5.52 24.66 -25.30
C ALA A 440 -4.08 25.05 -25.65
N GLU A 441 -3.55 26.00 -24.85
CA GLU A 441 -2.20 26.56 -24.98
C GLU A 441 -1.42 26.38 -23.66
N GLY A 442 -0.10 26.21 -23.80
CA GLY A 442 0.86 26.05 -22.71
C GLY A 442 0.54 24.98 -21.67
N PRO A 443 0.52 25.32 -20.37
CA PRO A 443 0.53 24.36 -19.27
C PRO A 443 -0.71 23.46 -19.26
N ILE A 444 -1.86 23.95 -19.74
CA ILE A 444 -3.10 23.17 -19.80
C ILE A 444 -3.00 22.05 -20.84
N SER A 445 -2.45 22.35 -22.02
CA SER A 445 -2.25 21.36 -23.08
C SER A 445 -1.25 20.29 -22.64
N HIS A 446 -0.13 20.72 -22.03
CA HIS A 446 0.87 19.81 -21.49
C HIS A 446 0.29 18.92 -20.39
N LEU A 447 -0.42 19.49 -19.43
CA LEU A 447 -1.08 18.74 -18.36
C LEU A 447 -2.06 17.70 -18.92
N ALA A 448 -2.89 18.05 -19.90
CA ALA A 448 -3.81 17.10 -20.53
C ALA A 448 -3.08 15.91 -21.19
N VAL A 449 -1.94 16.15 -21.86
CA VAL A 449 -1.13 15.08 -22.47
C VAL A 449 -0.42 14.23 -21.40
N THR A 450 0.13 14.84 -20.34
CA THR A 450 0.72 14.08 -19.22
C THR A 450 -0.35 13.26 -18.47
N THR A 451 -1.59 13.73 -18.45
CA THR A 451 -2.72 12.98 -17.91
C THR A 451 -3.01 11.75 -18.76
N LEU A 452 -3.03 11.88 -20.10
CA LEU A 452 -3.16 10.73 -21.00
C LEU A 452 -2.01 9.72 -20.84
N GLN A 453 -0.79 10.17 -20.57
CA GLN A 453 0.37 9.31 -20.32
C GLN A 453 0.18 8.35 -19.13
N ARG A 454 -0.73 8.66 -18.18
CA ARG A 454 -1.01 7.83 -17.00
C ARG A 454 -2.02 6.71 -17.28
N TYR A 455 -2.72 6.74 -18.42
CA TYR A 455 -3.72 5.73 -18.74
C TYR A 455 -3.07 4.42 -19.18
N ASP A 456 -3.73 3.31 -18.86
CA ASP A 456 -3.29 1.99 -19.27
C ASP A 456 -3.42 1.83 -20.80
N ALA A 457 -2.51 1.06 -21.41
CA ALA A 457 -2.43 0.88 -22.87
C ALA A 457 -3.77 0.57 -23.59
N PRO A 458 -4.72 -0.21 -23.02
CA PRO A 458 -6.01 -0.47 -23.67
C PRO A 458 -6.87 0.79 -23.91
N PHE A 459 -6.66 1.86 -23.15
CA PHE A 459 -7.38 3.11 -23.29
C PHE A 459 -6.73 4.07 -24.30
N ILE A 460 -5.48 3.80 -24.69
CA ILE A 460 -4.76 4.59 -25.71
C ILE A 460 -5.09 4.00 -27.08
N THR A 461 -6.29 4.33 -27.58
CA THR A 461 -6.81 3.85 -28.86
C THR A 461 -6.13 4.53 -30.05
N ASP A 462 -6.42 4.03 -31.26
CA ASP A 462 -5.92 4.65 -32.50
C ASP A 462 -6.41 6.10 -32.69
N GLU A 463 -7.57 6.47 -32.13
CA GLU A 463 -8.06 7.85 -32.14
C GLU A 463 -7.18 8.77 -31.27
N VAL A 464 -6.81 8.29 -30.08
CA VAL A 464 -5.87 8.99 -29.18
C VAL A 464 -4.53 9.18 -29.89
N LYS A 465 -3.97 8.10 -30.44
CA LYS A 465 -2.69 8.17 -31.17
C LYS A 465 -2.77 9.07 -32.41
N LYS A 466 -3.87 9.06 -33.16
CA LYS A 466 -4.07 9.96 -34.32
C LYS A 466 -4.02 11.42 -33.89
N THR A 467 -4.59 11.76 -32.73
CA THR A 467 -4.51 13.12 -32.17
C THR A 467 -3.11 13.46 -31.68
N MET A 468 -2.44 12.54 -30.98
CA MET A 468 -1.04 12.73 -30.55
C MET A 468 -0.09 12.92 -31.75
N ASN A 469 -0.32 12.21 -32.86
CA ASN A 469 0.44 12.38 -34.10
C ASN A 469 0.23 13.78 -34.70
N ARG A 470 -1.01 14.29 -34.71
CA ARG A 470 -1.30 15.66 -35.18
C ARG A 470 -0.55 16.72 -34.37
N ILE A 471 -0.50 16.53 -33.04
CA ILE A 471 0.20 17.41 -32.10
C ILE A 471 1.72 17.35 -32.35
N TYR A 472 2.30 16.15 -32.41
CA TYR A 472 3.75 15.97 -32.60
C TYR A 472 4.25 16.54 -33.93
N HIS A 473 3.55 16.21 -35.02
CA HIS A 473 3.88 16.61 -36.39
C HIS A 473 3.34 18.00 -36.77
N GLN A 474 2.64 18.70 -35.88
CA GLN A 474 2.11 20.05 -36.09
C GLN A 474 1.30 20.21 -37.39
N THR A 475 0.52 19.19 -37.77
CA THR A 475 -0.25 19.17 -39.03
C THR A 475 -1.34 20.25 -39.16
N ARG A 476 -1.75 20.86 -38.04
CA ARG A 476 -2.85 21.85 -37.99
C ARG A 476 -2.41 23.16 -37.37
N LYS A 477 -1.71 23.10 -36.24
CA LYS A 477 -1.22 24.26 -35.50
C LYS A 477 0.15 23.98 -34.90
N VAL A 478 0.84 25.07 -34.56
CA VAL A 478 2.09 25.01 -33.79
C VAL A 478 1.77 24.64 -32.33
N HIS A 479 2.63 23.83 -31.75
CA HIS A 479 2.54 23.34 -30.37
C HIS A 479 3.92 23.46 -29.71
N GLU A 480 3.93 23.68 -28.39
CA GLU A 480 5.16 23.74 -27.59
C GLU A 480 5.96 22.43 -27.62
N LYS A 481 7.28 22.54 -27.45
CA LYS A 481 8.22 21.40 -27.45
C LYS A 481 7.88 20.38 -26.36
N THR A 482 7.48 20.85 -25.18
CA THR A 482 7.06 20.03 -24.03
C THR A 482 5.83 19.18 -24.37
N VAL A 483 4.81 19.76 -25.00
CA VAL A 483 3.59 19.06 -25.41
C VAL A 483 3.90 18.01 -26.47
N ARG A 484 4.68 18.38 -27.50
CA ARG A 484 5.04 17.49 -28.62
C ARG A 484 5.85 16.29 -28.15
N THR A 485 6.89 16.51 -27.35
CA THR A 485 7.73 15.43 -26.81
C THR A 485 6.93 14.47 -25.94
N THR A 486 6.01 14.99 -25.12
CA THR A 486 5.11 14.14 -24.31
C THR A 486 4.14 13.35 -25.19
N ALA A 487 3.57 13.95 -26.24
CA ALA A 487 2.70 13.27 -27.19
C ALA A 487 3.42 12.11 -27.90
N ALA A 488 4.69 12.31 -28.29
CA ALA A 488 5.51 11.25 -28.84
C ALA A 488 5.79 10.12 -27.82
N ALA A 489 6.05 10.47 -26.56
CA ALA A 489 6.21 9.48 -25.50
C ALA A 489 4.93 8.65 -25.28
N VAL A 490 3.74 9.27 -25.36
CA VAL A 490 2.45 8.56 -25.31
C VAL A 490 2.33 7.58 -26.48
N ILE A 491 2.71 7.96 -27.70
CA ILE A 491 2.67 7.06 -28.87
C ILE A 491 3.65 5.88 -28.68
N LEU A 492 4.92 6.19 -28.37
CA LEU A 492 5.99 5.20 -28.31
C LEU A 492 5.79 4.19 -27.17
N ASN A 493 5.15 4.57 -26.06
CA ASN A 493 4.92 3.67 -24.93
C ASN A 493 3.66 2.79 -25.08
N ASN A 494 2.78 3.07 -26.06
CA ASN A 494 1.47 2.41 -26.18
C ASN A 494 1.30 1.67 -27.52
N ASN A 495 2.09 0.60 -27.70
CA ASN A 495 2.04 -0.28 -28.87
C ASN A 495 2.01 0.47 -30.22
N PRO A 496 3.09 1.19 -30.56
CA PRO A 496 3.14 1.99 -31.78
C PRO A 496 3.18 1.12 -33.03
N SER A 497 2.49 1.56 -34.08
CA SER A 497 2.53 0.96 -35.41
C SER A 497 3.84 1.27 -36.13
N TYR A 498 4.09 0.53 -37.21
CA TYR A 498 5.27 0.74 -38.05
C TYR A 498 5.39 2.18 -38.56
N MET A 499 4.29 2.74 -39.07
CA MET A 499 4.29 4.09 -39.65
C MET A 499 4.45 5.17 -38.58
N GLU A 500 3.90 4.99 -37.39
CA GLU A 500 4.08 5.92 -36.28
C GLU A 500 5.56 6.01 -35.87
N VAL A 501 6.22 4.86 -35.69
CA VAL A 501 7.66 4.83 -35.37
C VAL A 501 8.49 5.40 -36.52
N LYS A 502 8.16 5.06 -37.77
CA LYS A 502 8.88 5.55 -38.95
C LYS A 502 8.78 7.06 -39.09
N ASN A 503 7.59 7.65 -38.94
CA ASN A 503 7.40 9.09 -39.07
C ASN A 503 8.12 9.86 -37.95
N ILE A 504 8.11 9.33 -36.71
CA ILE A 504 8.88 9.91 -35.60
C ILE A 504 10.38 9.88 -35.90
N LEU A 505 10.91 8.74 -36.34
CA LEU A 505 12.33 8.63 -36.70
C LEU A 505 12.70 9.56 -37.86
N LEU A 506 11.89 9.63 -38.91
CA LEU A 506 12.11 10.51 -40.06
C LEU A 506 12.00 12.01 -39.71
N SER A 507 11.41 12.36 -38.58
CA SER A 507 11.40 13.76 -38.10
C SER A 507 12.68 14.16 -37.38
N ILE A 508 13.47 13.21 -36.85
CA ILE A 508 14.72 13.51 -36.14
C ILE A 508 15.74 14.10 -37.12
N GLY A 509 16.09 15.37 -36.98
CA GLY A 509 16.90 16.14 -37.93
C GLY A 509 16.16 17.36 -38.49
N GLU A 510 14.83 17.30 -38.50
CA GLU A 510 13.94 18.36 -39.00
C GLU A 510 13.26 19.16 -37.86
N LEU A 511 13.51 18.79 -36.60
CA LEU A 511 12.97 19.49 -35.42
C LEU A 511 13.96 20.54 -34.88
N PRO A 512 13.56 21.40 -33.94
CA PRO A 512 14.49 22.28 -33.23
C PRO A 512 15.62 21.49 -32.55
N LYS A 513 16.80 22.11 -32.42
CA LYS A 513 18.06 21.48 -31.95
C LYS A 513 17.88 20.54 -30.76
N GLU A 514 17.40 21.05 -29.62
CA GLU A 514 17.22 20.24 -28.40
C GLU A 514 16.12 19.18 -28.52
N MET A 515 15.09 19.44 -29.34
CA MET A 515 14.04 18.46 -29.59
C MET A 515 14.54 17.27 -30.43
N ASN A 516 15.42 17.52 -31.42
CA ASN A 516 16.10 16.45 -32.17
C ASN A 516 16.89 15.54 -31.23
N LYS A 517 17.71 16.16 -30.38
CA LYS A 517 18.55 15.44 -29.43
C LYS A 517 17.69 14.67 -28.42
N TYR A 518 16.65 15.28 -27.86
CA TYR A 518 15.73 14.61 -26.94
C TYR A 518 15.05 13.38 -27.57
N MET A 519 14.46 13.54 -28.77
CA MET A 519 13.76 12.44 -29.45
C MET A 519 14.72 11.31 -29.84
N LEU A 520 15.94 11.62 -30.25
CA LEU A 520 16.99 10.64 -30.48
C LEU A 520 17.33 9.87 -29.19
N SER A 521 17.55 10.59 -28.08
CA SER A 521 17.84 9.99 -26.78
C SER A 521 16.72 9.06 -26.31
N ILE A 522 15.44 9.42 -26.51
CA ILE A 522 14.29 8.55 -26.19
C ILE A 522 14.31 7.26 -27.01
N VAL A 523 14.59 7.33 -28.32
CA VAL A 523 14.69 6.15 -29.19
C VAL A 523 15.86 5.25 -28.75
N GLN A 524 17.00 5.85 -28.43
CA GLN A 524 18.17 5.13 -27.93
C GLN A 524 17.89 4.46 -26.58
N ASP A 525 17.17 5.13 -25.68
CA ASP A 525 16.77 4.59 -24.38
C ASP A 525 15.82 3.40 -24.53
N ILE A 526 14.83 3.50 -25.42
CA ILE A 526 13.92 2.39 -25.78
C ILE A 526 14.74 1.16 -26.19
N LEU A 527 15.71 1.33 -27.10
CA LEU A 527 16.54 0.23 -27.60
C LEU A 527 17.45 -0.37 -26.53
N ARG A 528 18.06 0.49 -25.69
CA ARG A 528 19.01 0.09 -24.63
C ARG A 528 18.30 -0.65 -23.50
N PHE A 529 17.14 -0.14 -23.07
CA PHE A 529 16.39 -0.69 -21.94
C PHE A 529 15.36 -1.75 -22.35
N GLU A 530 15.27 -2.07 -23.64
CA GLU A 530 14.35 -3.06 -24.20
C GLU A 530 12.87 -2.83 -23.86
N MET A 531 12.44 -1.56 -23.91
CA MET A 531 11.06 -1.15 -23.69
C MET A 531 10.08 -1.82 -24.69
N PRO A 532 8.76 -1.82 -24.44
CA PRO A 532 7.78 -2.55 -25.27
C PRO A 532 7.85 -2.25 -26.78
N ALA A 533 8.15 -1.00 -27.17
CA ALA A 533 8.29 -0.59 -28.57
C ALA A 533 9.59 -1.04 -29.26
N SER A 534 10.56 -1.58 -28.53
CA SER A 534 11.90 -1.91 -29.04
C SER A 534 11.87 -2.79 -30.28
N LYS A 535 10.97 -3.79 -30.32
CA LYS A 535 10.84 -4.68 -31.48
C LYS A 535 10.39 -3.93 -32.73
N MET A 536 9.49 -2.96 -32.59
CA MET A 536 9.02 -2.15 -33.72
C MET A 536 10.09 -1.15 -34.15
N VAL A 537 10.76 -0.50 -33.20
CA VAL A 537 11.88 0.42 -33.48
C VAL A 537 12.99 -0.32 -34.23
N ARG A 538 13.47 -1.48 -33.74
CA ARG A 538 14.48 -2.30 -34.43
C ARG A 538 14.05 -2.72 -35.85
N ARG A 539 12.75 -2.84 -36.12
CA ARG A 539 12.25 -3.14 -37.48
C ARG A 539 12.44 -1.96 -38.42
N VAL A 540 12.08 -0.75 -37.98
CA VAL A 540 12.23 0.47 -38.79
C VAL A 540 13.71 0.82 -39.00
N LEU A 541 14.57 0.59 -38.00
CA LEU A 541 16.01 0.86 -38.08
C LEU A 541 16.77 -0.02 -39.08
N LYS A 542 16.11 -1.00 -39.71
CA LYS A 542 16.67 -1.73 -40.86
C LYS A 542 16.73 -0.88 -42.13
N GLU A 543 15.88 0.14 -42.23
CA GLU A 543 15.88 1.05 -43.37
C GLU A 543 16.97 2.12 -43.18
N MET A 544 17.95 2.15 -44.09
CA MET A 544 19.07 3.10 -44.04
C MET A 544 18.64 4.57 -44.11
N VAL A 545 17.47 4.87 -44.72
CA VAL A 545 16.90 6.22 -44.75
C VAL A 545 16.50 6.73 -43.36
N ALA A 546 16.08 5.82 -42.47
CA ALA A 546 15.69 6.14 -41.11
C ALA A 546 16.84 5.97 -40.10
N HIS A 547 17.82 5.10 -40.41
CA HIS A 547 18.95 4.82 -39.53
C HIS A 547 20.28 4.97 -40.27
N ASN A 548 20.92 6.11 -40.05
CA ASN A 548 22.24 6.45 -40.57
C ASN A 548 22.95 7.41 -39.61
N TYR A 549 24.26 7.58 -39.81
CA TYR A 549 25.09 8.42 -38.95
C TYR A 549 24.66 9.90 -38.99
N ASP A 550 24.20 10.42 -40.13
CA ASP A 550 23.73 11.80 -40.23
C ASP A 550 22.53 12.07 -39.30
N ARG A 551 21.56 11.15 -39.27
CA ARG A 551 20.37 11.27 -38.44
C ARG A 551 20.64 10.98 -36.95
N PHE A 552 21.59 10.10 -36.65
CA PHE A 552 21.92 9.68 -35.28
C PHE A 552 23.08 10.48 -34.66
N SER A 553 23.68 11.42 -35.38
CA SER A 553 24.68 12.36 -34.87
C SER A 553 24.08 13.75 -34.66
N LYS A 554 23.26 13.91 -33.61
CA LYS A 554 22.65 15.21 -33.25
C LYS A 554 23.33 15.84 -32.03
N SER A 555 23.65 17.12 -32.15
CA SER A 555 24.19 17.94 -31.05
C SER A 555 23.07 18.45 -30.12
N GLY A 556 23.38 18.65 -28.85
CA GLY A 556 22.48 19.21 -27.84
C GLY A 556 22.72 18.58 -26.48
N SER A 557 22.14 19.16 -25.43
CA SER A 557 22.31 18.68 -24.05
C SER A 557 21.16 17.79 -23.56
N SER A 558 20.04 17.74 -24.30
CA SER A 558 18.88 16.93 -23.93
C SER A 558 19.19 15.43 -23.87
N SER A 559 18.61 14.73 -22.90
CA SER A 559 18.97 13.34 -22.62
C SER A 559 17.78 12.53 -22.11
N ALA A 560 17.89 11.21 -22.23
CA ALA A 560 16.95 10.25 -21.66
C ALA A 560 17.71 8.97 -21.27
N TYR A 561 17.51 8.52 -20.03
CA TYR A 561 18.19 7.35 -19.50
C TYR A 561 17.35 6.61 -18.47
N THR A 562 17.06 5.35 -18.74
CA THR A 562 16.50 4.38 -17.78
C THR A 562 17.55 3.37 -17.29
N GLY A 563 17.64 3.17 -15.97
CA GLY A 563 18.51 2.20 -15.32
C GLY A 563 17.79 1.38 -14.23
N TYR A 564 18.46 0.35 -13.72
CA TYR A 564 17.96 -0.48 -12.61
C TYR A 564 18.53 0.02 -11.28
N ILE A 565 17.66 0.24 -10.29
CA ILE A 565 18.05 0.39 -8.87
C ILE A 565 18.33 -0.99 -8.28
N GLU A 566 17.42 -1.93 -8.55
CA GLU A 566 17.52 -3.33 -8.09
C GLU A 566 16.84 -4.24 -9.13
N ARG A 567 17.39 -5.44 -9.33
CA ARG A 567 16.80 -6.44 -10.22
C ARG A 567 16.88 -7.82 -9.58
N GLY A 568 15.74 -8.32 -9.12
CA GLY A 568 15.55 -9.69 -8.65
C GLY A 568 14.74 -10.54 -9.63
N PRO A 569 14.57 -11.83 -9.34
CA PRO A 569 13.73 -12.73 -10.16
C PRO A 569 12.23 -12.42 -10.05
N HIS A 570 11.79 -11.82 -8.93
CA HIS A 570 10.37 -11.56 -8.65
C HIS A 570 9.98 -10.07 -8.72
N SER A 571 10.92 -9.20 -8.36
CA SER A 571 10.74 -7.75 -8.32
C SER A 571 11.87 -7.05 -9.05
N ALA A 572 11.57 -5.88 -9.60
CA ALA A 572 12.56 -5.00 -10.21
C ALA A 572 12.22 -3.55 -9.86
N SER A 573 13.24 -2.73 -9.69
CA SER A 573 13.11 -1.31 -9.41
C SER A 573 13.95 -0.53 -10.42
N THR A 574 13.36 0.50 -11.03
CA THR A 574 13.99 1.24 -12.12
C THR A 574 13.92 2.73 -11.85
N TYR A 575 14.97 3.46 -12.22
CA TYR A 575 14.97 4.91 -12.28
C TYR A 575 15.05 5.35 -13.74
N SER A 576 14.33 6.40 -14.10
CA SER A 576 14.33 7.02 -15.42
C SER A 576 14.51 8.51 -15.27
N LEU A 577 15.50 9.07 -15.95
CA LEU A 577 15.75 10.51 -16.01
C LEU A 577 15.72 10.96 -17.46
N ASP A 578 14.75 11.81 -17.81
CA ASP A 578 14.71 12.49 -19.11
C ASP A 578 14.67 14.00 -18.94
N ILE A 579 15.50 14.70 -19.71
CA ILE A 579 15.76 16.12 -19.58
C ILE A 579 15.66 16.77 -20.94
N LEU A 580 14.77 17.76 -21.05
CA LEU A 580 14.59 18.63 -22.20
C LEU A 580 15.14 20.02 -21.85
N TYR A 581 16.10 20.48 -22.65
CA TYR A 581 16.61 21.85 -22.58
C TYR A 581 15.93 22.76 -23.61
N SER A 582 15.94 24.07 -23.36
CA SER A 582 15.68 25.09 -24.38
C SER A 582 16.94 25.31 -25.23
N GLY A 583 16.78 25.99 -26.38
CA GLY A 583 17.89 26.31 -27.28
C GLY A 583 18.97 27.17 -26.61
N SER A 584 18.61 27.96 -25.60
CA SER A 584 19.51 28.73 -24.74
C SER A 584 20.36 27.87 -23.79
N GLY A 585 20.05 26.59 -23.65
CA GLY A 585 20.73 25.67 -22.73
C GLY A 585 20.15 25.65 -21.31
N ILE A 586 19.05 26.37 -21.07
CA ILE A 586 18.34 26.32 -19.79
C ILE A 586 17.45 25.07 -19.72
N LEU A 587 17.29 24.51 -18.52
CA LEU A 587 16.36 23.41 -18.29
C LEU A 587 14.93 23.85 -18.62
N ARG A 588 14.27 23.18 -19.57
CA ARG A 588 12.84 23.39 -19.82
C ARG A 588 12.00 22.43 -18.99
N ARG A 589 12.38 21.15 -18.99
CA ARG A 589 11.73 20.10 -18.21
C ARG A 589 12.69 18.99 -17.83
N SER A 590 12.67 18.58 -16.57
CA SER A 590 13.32 17.35 -16.09
C SER A 590 12.25 16.43 -15.51
N ASN A 591 12.26 15.16 -15.91
CA ASN A 591 11.39 14.13 -15.38
C ASN A 591 12.24 13.03 -14.74
N LEU A 592 12.19 12.91 -13.41
CA LEU A 592 12.69 11.76 -12.69
C LEU A 592 11.53 10.85 -12.32
N ASN A 593 11.53 9.61 -12.82
CA ASN A 593 10.55 8.60 -12.47
C ASN A 593 11.23 7.40 -11.79
N ILE A 594 10.67 6.94 -10.67
CA ILE A 594 11.06 5.69 -10.01
C ILE A 594 9.85 4.76 -10.03
N PHE A 595 10.03 3.61 -10.69
CA PHE A 595 9.02 2.56 -10.78
C PHE A 595 9.46 1.34 -9.99
N GLN A 596 8.51 0.79 -9.23
CA GLN A 596 8.65 -0.50 -8.58
C GLN A 596 7.76 -1.53 -9.28
N TYR A 597 8.34 -2.67 -9.63
CA TYR A 597 7.65 -3.77 -10.27
C TYR A 597 7.64 -4.99 -9.35
N VAL A 598 6.48 -5.64 -9.26
CA VAL A 598 6.32 -6.98 -8.69
C VAL A 598 5.58 -7.83 -9.72
N GLY A 599 6.26 -8.82 -10.30
CA GLY A 599 5.74 -9.54 -11.46
C GLY A 599 5.47 -8.61 -12.65
N LYS A 600 4.20 -8.48 -13.05
CA LYS A 600 3.76 -7.61 -14.17
C LYS A 600 3.17 -6.27 -13.70
N THR A 601 3.05 -6.07 -12.40
CA THR A 601 2.33 -4.91 -11.85
C THR A 601 3.31 -3.80 -11.52
N PRO A 602 3.21 -2.63 -12.18
CA PRO A 602 3.98 -1.44 -11.82
C PRO A 602 3.31 -0.68 -10.68
N LEU A 603 4.13 -0.06 -9.85
CA LEU A 603 3.78 1.02 -8.93
C LEU A 603 4.65 2.21 -9.29
N HIS A 604 4.03 3.36 -9.58
CA HIS A 604 4.79 4.60 -9.75
C HIS A 604 5.11 5.15 -8.35
N ALA A 605 6.30 4.85 -7.86
CA ALA A 605 6.69 5.16 -6.48
C ALA A 605 6.95 6.66 -6.30
N ILE A 606 7.80 7.24 -7.13
CA ILE A 606 8.15 8.67 -7.06
C ILE A 606 8.24 9.22 -8.49
N GLN A 607 7.57 10.34 -8.74
CA GLN A 607 7.84 11.23 -9.86
C GLN A 607 8.22 12.59 -9.32
N VAL A 608 9.29 13.17 -9.84
CA VAL A 608 9.61 14.58 -9.64
C VAL A 608 9.78 15.20 -11.01
N VAL A 609 8.84 16.07 -11.38
CA VAL A 609 8.94 16.88 -12.58
C VAL A 609 9.34 18.29 -12.18
N ILE A 610 10.42 18.80 -12.78
CA ILE A 610 10.83 20.20 -12.65
C ILE A 610 10.58 20.86 -13.99
N GLU A 611 9.86 21.97 -13.99
CA GLU A 611 9.58 22.78 -15.17
C GLU A 611 10.12 24.19 -14.95
N ALA A 612 10.71 24.75 -16.00
CA ALA A 612 11.16 26.13 -16.01
C ALA A 612 10.95 26.76 -17.40
N GLN A 613 10.70 28.07 -17.43
CA GLN A 613 10.52 28.88 -18.64
C GLN A 613 10.83 30.35 -18.36
N GLY A 614 11.16 31.11 -19.41
CA GLY A 614 11.38 32.56 -19.31
C GLY A 614 12.55 32.93 -18.42
N LEU A 615 13.56 32.06 -18.30
CA LEU A 615 14.78 32.29 -17.51
C LEU A 615 15.96 32.76 -18.37
N GLU A 616 15.76 32.82 -19.68
CA GLU A 616 16.74 33.25 -20.68
C GLU A 616 17.27 34.66 -20.39
N ALA A 617 16.40 35.54 -19.90
CA ALA A 617 16.76 36.90 -19.50
C ALA A 617 17.82 36.96 -18.38
N LEU A 618 17.89 35.95 -17.49
CA LEU A 618 18.87 35.91 -16.38
C LEU A 618 20.31 35.76 -16.86
N ILE A 619 20.49 35.10 -18.01
CA ILE A 619 21.80 34.81 -18.60
C ILE A 619 22.06 35.62 -19.88
N ALA A 620 21.24 36.64 -20.13
CA ALA A 620 21.27 37.45 -21.36
C ALA A 620 21.15 36.62 -22.65
N ALA A 621 20.37 35.53 -22.61
CA ALA A 621 20.01 34.73 -23.77
C ALA A 621 18.64 35.15 -24.34
N THR A 622 18.37 34.80 -25.59
CA THR A 622 17.07 35.01 -26.22
C THR A 622 16.18 33.76 -26.09
N PRO A 623 14.87 33.92 -25.81
CA PRO A 623 13.90 32.82 -25.86
C PRO A 623 13.86 32.13 -27.23
N ASP A 624 13.40 30.87 -27.24
CA ASP A 624 13.18 30.13 -28.48
C ASP A 624 11.90 30.61 -29.21
N GLU A 625 11.80 30.32 -30.51
CA GLU A 625 10.61 30.63 -31.31
C GLU A 625 9.34 30.00 -30.71
N GLY A 626 8.34 30.83 -30.43
CA GLY A 626 7.10 30.45 -29.73
C GLY A 626 7.14 30.61 -28.21
N GLU A 627 8.27 31.03 -27.63
CA GLU A 627 8.46 31.22 -26.17
C GLU A 627 8.70 32.69 -25.77
N GLU A 628 8.66 33.63 -26.72
CA GLU A 628 8.95 35.06 -26.48
C GLU A 628 7.98 35.75 -25.51
N ASN A 629 6.74 35.29 -25.43
CA ASN A 629 5.69 35.86 -24.57
C ASN A 629 5.50 35.08 -23.25
N LEU A 630 6.39 34.13 -22.92
CA LEU A 630 6.29 33.35 -21.69
C LEU A 630 6.90 34.11 -20.51
N ASP A 631 6.11 34.29 -19.46
CA ASP A 631 6.61 34.81 -18.18
C ASP A 631 7.58 33.83 -17.52
N SER A 632 8.56 34.39 -16.79
CA SER A 632 9.51 33.63 -15.98
C SER A 632 8.79 32.76 -14.96
N TYR A 633 8.91 31.45 -15.06
CA TYR A 633 8.24 30.50 -14.17
C TYR A 633 9.14 29.32 -13.88
N ALA A 634 9.12 28.84 -12.63
CA ALA A 634 9.62 27.52 -12.29
C ALA A 634 8.71 26.83 -11.29
N GLY A 635 8.51 25.53 -11.47
CA GLY A 635 7.66 24.72 -10.61
C GLY A 635 8.14 23.28 -10.49
N LEU A 636 7.63 22.62 -9.45
CA LEU A 636 7.86 21.21 -9.16
C LEU A 636 6.51 20.50 -9.06
N SER A 637 6.33 19.44 -9.85
CA SER A 637 5.13 18.60 -9.82
C SER A 637 5.49 17.22 -9.28
N PRO A 638 5.12 16.88 -8.03
CA PRO A 638 5.45 15.61 -7.43
C PRO A 638 4.30 14.60 -7.58
N LEU A 639 4.68 13.34 -7.78
CA LEU A 639 3.79 12.19 -7.69
C LEU A 639 4.40 11.19 -6.72
N LEU A 640 3.64 10.76 -5.73
CA LEU A 640 4.10 9.78 -4.75
C LEU A 640 3.11 8.61 -4.70
N PHE A 641 3.62 7.39 -4.80
CA PHE A 641 2.84 6.14 -4.69
C PHE A 641 1.52 6.16 -5.48
N ASP A 642 1.61 6.50 -6.76
CA ASP A 642 0.50 6.69 -7.70
C ASP A 642 -0.45 7.90 -7.50
N VAL A 643 -0.20 8.73 -6.49
CA VAL A 643 -0.97 9.95 -6.20
C VAL A 643 -0.22 11.18 -6.70
N GLN A 644 -0.77 11.85 -7.70
CA GLN A 644 -0.35 13.19 -8.12
C GLN A 644 -0.72 14.17 -7.00
N LEU A 645 0.27 14.93 -6.52
CA LEU A 645 0.08 16.00 -5.55
C LEU A 645 -0.11 17.35 -6.28
N ARG A 646 -0.48 18.39 -5.52
CA ARG A 646 -0.54 19.75 -6.05
C ARG A 646 0.86 20.17 -6.51
N PRO A 647 1.03 20.69 -7.75
CA PRO A 647 2.28 21.29 -8.16
C PRO A 647 2.65 22.47 -7.26
N VAL A 648 3.93 22.58 -6.91
CA VAL A 648 4.48 23.66 -6.11
C VAL A 648 5.20 24.63 -7.04
N THR A 649 4.78 25.90 -7.02
CA THR A 649 5.44 26.95 -7.80
C THR A 649 6.58 27.54 -7.00
N PHE A 650 7.81 27.49 -7.54
CA PHE A 650 8.96 28.13 -6.92
C PHE A 650 8.93 29.63 -7.11
N PHE A 651 8.57 30.12 -8.30
CA PHE A 651 8.27 31.52 -8.54
C PHE A 651 7.41 31.66 -9.80
N ASN A 652 6.68 32.77 -9.89
CA ASN A 652 5.92 33.13 -11.07
C ASN A 652 6.05 34.63 -11.36
N GLY A 653 6.61 34.96 -12.51
CA GLY A 653 7.00 36.31 -12.91
C GLY A 653 8.40 36.69 -12.42
N TYR A 654 9.01 37.65 -13.13
CA TYR A 654 10.37 38.10 -12.86
C TYR A 654 10.53 38.81 -11.50
N SER A 655 9.49 39.51 -11.03
CA SER A 655 9.51 40.21 -9.74
C SER A 655 9.58 39.24 -8.55
N ASP A 656 8.80 38.16 -8.57
CA ASP A 656 8.80 37.12 -7.54
C ASP A 656 10.13 36.36 -7.52
N LEU A 657 10.65 36.02 -8.70
CA LEU A 657 11.99 35.43 -8.86
C LEU A 657 13.07 36.30 -8.21
N MET A 658 13.12 37.60 -8.52
CA MET A 658 14.12 38.51 -7.95
C MET A 658 13.95 38.66 -6.44
N SER A 659 12.70 38.68 -5.93
CA SER A 659 12.43 38.71 -4.49
C SER A 659 12.98 37.48 -3.77
N LYS A 660 12.77 36.28 -4.34
CA LYS A 660 13.27 35.02 -3.78
C LYS A 660 14.79 34.89 -3.91
N MET A 661 15.37 35.32 -5.02
CA MET A 661 16.83 35.30 -5.21
C MET A 661 17.56 36.20 -4.21
N LEU A 662 17.02 37.40 -3.92
CA LEU A 662 17.61 38.32 -2.94
C LEU A 662 17.41 37.88 -1.48
N SER A 663 16.47 36.96 -1.22
CA SER A 663 16.18 36.43 0.10
C SER A 663 16.68 34.99 0.32
N ALA A 664 17.17 34.33 -0.74
CA ALA A 664 17.64 32.96 -0.67
C ALA A 664 18.94 32.87 0.16
N SER A 665 18.88 32.18 1.29
CA SER A 665 20.08 31.68 1.98
C SER A 665 20.53 30.38 1.31
N SER A 666 21.79 29.99 1.52
CA SER A 666 22.31 28.68 1.07
C SER A 666 21.75 27.48 1.87
N ASP A 667 20.78 27.72 2.76
CA ASP A 667 20.24 26.70 3.65
C ASP A 667 19.24 25.78 2.94
N PRO A 668 19.17 24.49 3.33
CA PRO A 668 18.20 23.56 2.76
C PRO A 668 16.75 23.96 3.08
N ILE A 669 15.93 24.08 2.04
CA ILE A 669 14.49 24.32 2.15
C ILE A 669 13.75 22.99 2.09
N SER A 670 12.95 22.67 3.12
CA SER A 670 12.09 21.49 3.14
C SER A 670 10.93 21.65 2.16
N VAL A 671 10.83 20.77 1.16
CA VAL A 671 9.77 20.78 0.14
C VAL A 671 8.62 19.86 0.55
N VAL A 672 8.92 18.64 0.97
CA VAL A 672 7.93 17.67 1.46
C VAL A 672 8.51 16.98 2.68
N LYS A 673 7.78 17.06 3.80
CA LYS A 673 8.13 16.34 5.03
C LYS A 673 6.86 15.70 5.56
N GLY A 674 6.87 14.41 5.93
CA GLY A 674 5.67 13.79 6.51
C GLY A 674 5.78 12.28 6.73
N LEU A 675 4.81 11.76 7.49
CA LEU A 675 4.66 10.35 7.81
C LEU A 675 3.49 9.75 7.02
N ILE A 676 3.71 8.60 6.40
CA ILE A 676 2.73 7.95 5.53
C ILE A 676 2.59 6.49 5.96
N LEU A 677 1.34 6.04 6.15
CA LEU A 677 1.01 4.62 6.25
C LEU A 677 0.77 4.07 4.83
N LEU A 678 1.72 3.29 4.31
CA LEU A 678 1.71 2.84 2.92
C LEU A 678 1.21 1.40 2.75
N ILE A 679 1.65 0.51 3.64
CA ILE A 679 1.22 -0.90 3.66
C ILE A 679 0.38 -1.08 4.90
N ASP A 680 -0.80 -1.66 4.74
CA ASP A 680 -1.71 -1.88 5.84
C ASP A 680 -2.60 -3.07 5.53
N HIS A 681 -2.43 -4.11 6.34
CA HIS A 681 -3.17 -5.35 6.28
C HIS A 681 -3.56 -5.72 7.70
N SER A 682 -4.83 -6.01 7.90
CA SER A 682 -5.36 -6.54 9.15
C SER A 682 -6.33 -7.66 8.83
N GLN A 683 -6.19 -8.79 9.52
CA GLN A 683 -7.08 -9.92 9.40
C GLN A 683 -7.35 -10.51 10.78
N GLU A 684 -8.60 -10.41 11.22
CA GLU A 684 -9.10 -11.13 12.39
C GLU A 684 -9.64 -12.50 11.97
N LEU A 685 -9.04 -13.56 12.50
CA LEU A 685 -9.29 -14.95 12.13
C LEU A 685 -9.98 -15.70 13.27
N GLN A 686 -11.07 -16.38 12.93
CA GLN A 686 -11.69 -17.40 13.77
C GLN A 686 -11.13 -18.77 13.38
N LEU A 687 -10.20 -19.30 14.19
CA LEU A 687 -9.64 -20.62 13.94
C LEU A 687 -10.67 -21.72 14.25
N GLN A 688 -10.59 -22.84 13.54
CA GLN A 688 -11.43 -24.02 13.71
C GLN A 688 -11.33 -24.61 15.14
N SER A 689 -10.20 -24.37 15.81
CA SER A 689 -10.00 -24.73 17.22
C SER A 689 -10.85 -23.92 18.20
N GLY A 690 -11.47 -22.83 17.75
CA GLY A 690 -12.17 -21.85 18.59
C GLY A 690 -11.30 -20.68 19.03
N LEU A 691 -9.99 -20.75 18.80
CA LEU A 691 -9.07 -19.69 19.17
C LEU A 691 -9.19 -18.48 18.25
N LYS A 692 -8.96 -17.29 18.81
CA LYS A 692 -8.86 -16.05 18.04
C LYS A 692 -7.42 -15.89 17.57
N ALA A 693 -7.24 -15.53 16.30
CA ALA A 693 -5.94 -15.15 15.78
C ALA A 693 -6.02 -13.82 15.05
N ASN A 694 -5.00 -12.99 15.19
CA ASN A 694 -4.87 -11.76 14.42
C ASN A 694 -3.58 -11.82 13.61
N MET A 695 -3.66 -11.39 12.36
CA MET A 695 -2.50 -11.14 11.51
C MET A 695 -2.54 -9.69 11.08
N GLU A 696 -1.48 -8.96 11.39
CA GLU A 696 -1.35 -7.55 11.04
C GLU A 696 -0.01 -7.32 10.36
N VAL A 697 -0.02 -6.55 9.27
CA VAL A 697 1.20 -6.08 8.61
C VAL A 697 1.03 -4.61 8.28
N GLN A 698 1.91 -3.80 8.82
CA GLN A 698 1.94 -2.36 8.56
C GLN A 698 3.29 -1.94 8.01
N GLY A 699 3.29 -1.01 7.08
CA GLY A 699 4.48 -0.40 6.51
C GLY A 699 4.31 1.11 6.56
N GLY A 700 5.06 1.72 7.47
CA GLY A 700 5.14 3.16 7.61
C GLY A 700 6.37 3.68 6.88
N LEU A 701 6.28 4.90 6.36
CA LEU A 701 7.44 5.63 5.91
C LEU A 701 7.45 7.07 6.40
N ALA A 702 8.65 7.60 6.61
CA ALA A 702 8.89 9.03 6.70
C ALA A 702 9.60 9.49 5.43
N ILE A 703 9.13 10.61 4.88
CA ILE A 703 9.77 11.30 3.77
C ILE A 703 10.23 12.66 4.27
N ASP A 704 11.46 13.04 3.91
CA ASP A 704 12.00 14.38 4.04
C ASP A 704 12.77 14.73 2.76
N ILE A 705 12.11 15.50 1.88
CA ILE A 705 12.68 16.04 0.65
C ILE A 705 13.06 17.49 0.92
N SER A 706 14.35 17.78 0.85
CA SER A 706 14.87 19.14 0.94
C SER A 706 15.70 19.51 -0.28
N GLY A 707 15.66 20.78 -0.65
CA GLY A 707 16.42 21.33 -1.76
C GLY A 707 17.29 22.49 -1.29
N SER A 708 18.52 22.57 -1.79
CA SER A 708 19.35 23.78 -1.72
C SER A 708 19.85 24.15 -3.11
N MET A 709 19.99 25.44 -3.35
CA MET A 709 20.51 25.97 -4.60
C MET A 709 21.53 27.05 -4.32
N GLU A 710 22.73 26.86 -4.83
CA GLU A 710 23.78 27.86 -4.90
C GLU A 710 23.83 28.37 -6.34
N PHE A 711 23.77 29.69 -6.53
CA PHE A 711 23.80 30.30 -7.85
C PHE A 711 24.68 31.54 -7.81
N SER A 712 25.66 31.61 -8.71
CA SER A 712 26.53 32.78 -8.86
C SER A 712 26.63 33.20 -10.33
N LEU A 713 26.09 34.38 -10.63
CA LEU A 713 26.29 35.01 -11.95
C LEU A 713 27.74 35.40 -12.19
N TRP A 714 28.48 35.74 -11.14
CA TRP A 714 29.88 36.17 -11.24
C TRP A 714 30.80 35.01 -11.61
N TYR A 715 30.67 33.88 -10.90
CA TYR A 715 31.44 32.68 -11.20
C TYR A 715 30.86 31.88 -12.38
N ARG A 716 29.64 32.22 -12.82
CA ARG A 716 28.87 31.49 -13.86
C ARG A 716 28.69 30.02 -13.52
N GLU A 717 28.41 29.75 -12.25
CA GLU A 717 28.20 28.41 -11.72
C GLU A 717 26.87 28.32 -10.97
N SER A 718 26.24 27.17 -11.08
CA SER A 718 25.10 26.80 -10.26
C SER A 718 25.25 25.38 -9.74
N LYS A 719 24.97 25.20 -8.46
CA LYS A 719 24.91 23.90 -7.82
C LYS A 719 23.56 23.72 -7.15
N THR A 720 22.82 22.70 -7.55
CA THR A 720 21.55 22.34 -6.95
C THR A 720 21.68 20.99 -6.29
N ARG A 721 21.24 20.87 -5.03
CA ARG A 721 21.20 19.60 -4.31
C ARG A 721 19.77 19.34 -3.87
N VAL A 722 19.24 18.19 -4.25
CA VAL A 722 17.95 17.69 -3.79
C VAL A 722 18.21 16.43 -2.99
N LYS A 723 18.05 16.51 -1.67
CA LYS A 723 18.23 15.39 -0.77
C LYS A 723 16.87 14.80 -0.42
N ASN A 724 16.69 13.52 -0.72
CA ASN A 724 15.51 12.76 -0.36
C ASN A 724 15.90 11.72 0.70
N ARG A 725 15.46 11.94 1.94
CA ARG A 725 15.58 10.97 3.02
C ARG A 725 14.28 10.21 3.15
N VAL A 726 14.37 8.89 3.04
CA VAL A 726 13.25 7.97 3.16
C VAL A 726 13.57 6.97 4.25
N THR A 727 12.76 6.97 5.31
CA THR A 727 12.85 5.95 6.35
C THR A 727 11.66 5.03 6.23
N VAL A 728 11.88 3.73 6.14
CA VAL A 728 10.80 2.73 6.03
C VAL A 728 10.88 1.78 7.20
N VAL A 729 9.74 1.55 7.85
CA VAL A 729 9.58 0.52 8.88
C VAL A 729 8.39 -0.34 8.52
N ILE A 730 8.63 -1.64 8.39
CA ILE A 730 7.59 -2.63 8.18
C ILE A 730 7.50 -3.47 9.45
N THR A 731 6.32 -3.52 10.06
CA THR A 731 6.01 -4.39 11.18
C THR A 731 5.03 -5.46 10.74
N GLY A 732 5.23 -6.69 11.24
CA GLY A 732 4.27 -7.77 11.13
C GLY A 732 4.02 -8.34 12.51
N ASP A 733 2.76 -8.50 12.88
CA ASP A 733 2.36 -9.11 14.14
C ASP A 733 1.41 -10.28 13.87
N ILE A 734 1.68 -11.39 14.53
CA ILE A 734 0.82 -12.57 14.52
C ILE A 734 0.54 -12.93 15.96
N THR A 735 -0.72 -12.89 16.35
CA THR A 735 -1.14 -13.25 17.70
C THR A 735 -2.21 -14.34 17.67
N VAL A 736 -2.17 -15.20 18.67
CA VAL A 736 -3.21 -16.20 18.95
C VAL A 736 -3.60 -16.04 20.42
N ASP A 737 -4.89 -15.83 20.65
CA ASP A 737 -5.45 -15.48 21.95
C ASP A 737 -6.55 -16.46 22.35
N SER A 738 -6.48 -16.94 23.59
CA SER A 738 -7.47 -17.79 24.23
C SER A 738 -8.08 -17.16 25.49
N SER A 739 -7.88 -15.86 25.71
CA SER A 739 -8.15 -15.04 26.92
C SER A 739 -7.28 -15.34 28.15
N PHE A 740 -6.89 -16.60 28.37
CA PHE A 740 -6.04 -17.01 29.50
C PHE A 740 -4.56 -17.20 29.11
N VAL A 741 -4.28 -17.48 27.83
CA VAL A 741 -2.93 -17.48 27.27
C VAL A 741 -2.92 -16.78 25.92
N LYS A 742 -1.88 -15.98 25.69
CA LYS A 742 -1.62 -15.26 24.44
C LYS A 742 -0.22 -15.58 23.95
N ALA A 743 -0.13 -16.11 22.73
CA ALA A 743 1.14 -16.29 22.04
C ALA A 743 1.22 -15.25 20.91
N GLY A 744 2.40 -14.65 20.76
CA GLY A 744 2.63 -13.65 19.72
C GLY A 744 4.00 -13.78 19.09
N LEU A 745 4.08 -13.30 17.85
CA LEU A 745 5.29 -13.26 17.06
C LEU A 745 5.30 -11.97 16.23
N GLU A 746 6.17 -11.07 16.66
CA GLU A 746 6.37 -9.76 16.06
C GLU A 746 7.67 -9.76 15.25
N ILE A 747 7.60 -9.23 14.04
CA ILE A 747 8.74 -8.98 13.15
C ILE A 747 8.74 -7.50 12.82
N SER A 748 9.92 -6.90 12.82
CA SER A 748 10.13 -5.55 12.30
C SER A 748 11.33 -5.55 11.37
N ALA A 749 11.18 -4.96 10.19
CA ALA A 749 12.24 -4.65 9.27
C ALA A 749 12.30 -3.13 9.07
N GLU A 750 13.46 -2.55 9.25
CA GLU A 750 13.64 -1.11 9.22
C GLU A 750 14.85 -0.73 8.38
N THR A 751 14.73 0.39 7.68
CA THR A 751 15.76 0.89 6.77
C THR A 751 15.72 2.42 6.70
N GLU A 752 16.90 3.04 6.70
CA GLU A 752 17.08 4.48 6.51
C GLU A 752 17.80 4.68 5.18
N ALA A 753 17.10 5.16 4.17
CA ALA A 753 17.64 5.39 2.84
C ALA A 753 17.80 6.89 2.58
N GLY A 754 18.96 7.28 2.05
CA GLY A 754 19.22 8.61 1.53
C GLY A 754 19.51 8.51 0.03
N LEU A 755 18.79 9.32 -0.77
CA LEU A 755 19.10 9.54 -2.17
C LEU A 755 19.36 11.03 -2.37
N GLU A 756 20.49 11.37 -2.94
CA GLU A 756 20.88 12.76 -3.23
C GLU A 756 21.05 12.94 -4.73
N PHE A 757 20.32 13.92 -5.28
CA PHE A 757 20.49 14.34 -6.67
C PHE A 757 21.26 15.67 -6.67
N ILE A 758 22.44 15.65 -7.29
CA ILE A 758 23.33 16.82 -7.37
C ILE A 758 23.42 17.22 -8.83
N SER A 759 23.14 18.49 -9.11
CA SER A 759 23.33 19.09 -10.43
C SER A 759 24.35 20.20 -10.32
N THR A 760 25.48 20.04 -11.00
CA THR A 760 26.53 21.07 -11.11
C THR A 760 26.54 21.59 -12.54
N VAL A 761 26.31 22.90 -12.70
CA VAL A 761 26.23 23.58 -13.99
C VAL A 761 27.27 24.68 -14.04
N GLN A 762 28.17 24.61 -15.01
CA GLN A 762 29.08 25.70 -15.36
C GLN A 762 28.63 26.29 -16.70
N PHE A 763 28.09 27.50 -16.64
CA PHE A 763 27.46 28.19 -17.78
C PHE A 763 28.36 29.30 -18.35
N SER A 764 29.67 29.11 -18.30
CA SER A 764 30.65 30.07 -18.80
C SER A 764 30.70 30.17 -20.33
N GLN A 765 30.57 29.04 -21.02
CA GLN A 765 30.51 28.90 -22.48
C GLN A 765 29.38 27.94 -22.87
N TYR A 766 28.72 28.20 -24.00
CA TYR A 766 27.68 27.31 -24.55
C TYR A 766 28.29 26.29 -25.52
N PRO A 767 27.93 24.99 -25.47
CA PRO A 767 26.98 24.36 -24.54
C PRO A 767 27.51 24.30 -23.11
N PHE A 768 26.63 24.53 -22.14
CA PHE A 768 27.00 24.51 -20.72
C PHE A 768 27.51 23.14 -20.30
N LEU A 769 28.51 23.12 -19.41
CA LEU A 769 28.95 21.90 -18.77
C LEU A 769 27.96 21.56 -17.65
N VAL A 770 27.27 20.43 -17.80
CA VAL A 770 26.30 19.94 -16.83
C VAL A 770 26.74 18.56 -16.35
N CYS A 771 27.05 18.45 -15.06
CA CYS A 771 27.29 17.17 -14.41
C CYS A 771 26.17 16.87 -13.42
N LEU A 772 25.47 15.77 -13.66
CA LEU A 772 24.41 15.25 -12.82
C LEU A 772 24.92 14.00 -12.09
N GLN A 773 24.69 13.94 -10.78
CA GLN A 773 24.98 12.79 -9.94
C GLN A 773 23.71 12.34 -9.23
N MET A 774 23.52 11.02 -9.16
CA MET A 774 22.47 10.40 -8.37
C MET A 774 23.15 9.46 -7.39
N ASP A 775 23.36 9.96 -6.18
CA ASP A 775 24.09 9.25 -5.13
C ASP A 775 23.15 8.62 -4.13
N ARG A 776 23.46 7.39 -3.72
CA ARG A 776 22.72 6.65 -2.70
C ARG A 776 23.63 6.42 -1.51
N ASP A 777 23.22 6.99 -0.37
CA ASP A 777 23.89 6.82 0.90
C ASP A 777 23.92 5.33 1.32
N GLY A 778 24.89 4.95 2.17
CA GLY A 778 24.91 3.61 2.77
C GLY A 778 23.66 3.37 3.62
N ILE A 779 22.97 2.25 3.38
CA ILE A 779 21.64 1.98 3.96
C ILE A 779 21.77 0.96 5.10
N PRO A 780 21.58 1.35 6.38
CA PRO A 780 21.46 0.39 7.46
C PRO A 780 20.12 -0.35 7.35
N TYR A 781 20.19 -1.68 7.28
CA TYR A 781 19.04 -2.57 7.26
C TYR A 781 19.03 -3.41 8.54
N ARG A 782 18.01 -3.22 9.37
CA ARG A 782 17.85 -3.96 10.64
C ARG A 782 16.59 -4.80 10.59
N GLN A 783 16.71 -6.01 11.13
CA GLN A 783 15.59 -6.93 11.35
C GLN A 783 15.53 -7.29 12.82
N LEU A 784 14.34 -7.19 13.40
CA LEU A 784 14.04 -7.55 14.77
C LEU A 784 12.94 -8.60 14.76
N GLU A 785 13.13 -9.66 15.54
CA GLU A 785 12.13 -10.70 15.77
C GLU A 785 11.90 -10.80 17.28
N THR A 786 10.65 -10.68 17.72
CA THR A 786 10.25 -10.87 19.10
C THR A 786 9.16 -11.93 19.17
N LYS A 787 9.44 -13.03 19.85
CA LYS A 787 8.44 -14.05 20.17
C LYS A 787 8.09 -13.99 21.64
N TYR A 788 6.82 -14.16 21.97
CA TYR A 788 6.37 -14.16 23.36
C TYR A 788 5.21 -15.11 23.61
N GLU A 789 5.14 -15.60 24.84
CA GLU A 789 4.02 -16.38 25.37
C GLU A 789 3.68 -15.78 26.73
N ARG A 790 2.47 -15.25 26.87
CA ARG A 790 1.99 -14.57 28.08
C ARG A 790 0.78 -15.30 28.64
N LEU A 791 0.79 -15.52 29.94
CA LEU A 791 -0.40 -15.87 30.70
C LEU A 791 -1.14 -14.59 31.10
N SER A 792 -2.41 -14.69 31.47
CA SER A 792 -3.21 -13.55 31.94
C SER A 792 -2.60 -12.83 33.16
N THR A 793 -1.76 -13.51 33.94
CA THR A 793 -0.98 -12.94 35.04
C THR A 793 0.45 -13.50 35.05
N GLY A 794 1.41 -12.69 35.53
CA GLY A 794 2.81 -13.10 35.70
C GLY A 794 3.74 -12.73 34.53
N ARG A 795 5.03 -13.07 34.68
CA ARG A 795 6.07 -12.77 33.68
C ARG A 795 6.09 -13.89 32.62
N GLY A 796 5.68 -13.56 31.40
CA GLY A 796 5.66 -14.49 30.27
C GLY A 796 7.05 -14.83 29.72
N TYR A 797 7.11 -15.79 28.80
CA TYR A 797 8.29 -16.07 28.00
C TYR A 797 8.46 -15.01 26.91
N VAL A 798 9.68 -14.49 26.75
CA VAL A 798 10.02 -13.55 25.66
C VAL A 798 11.40 -13.91 25.13
N SER A 799 11.54 -13.98 23.82
CA SER A 799 12.83 -14.15 23.14
C SER A 799 12.92 -13.18 21.99
N ARG A 800 14.08 -12.51 21.90
CA ARG A 800 14.35 -11.47 20.92
C ARG A 800 15.58 -11.84 20.10
N LYS A 801 15.53 -11.60 18.80
CA LYS A 801 16.67 -11.70 17.88
C LYS A 801 16.79 -10.42 17.09
N ARG A 802 18.04 -10.04 16.80
CA ARG A 802 18.37 -8.87 15.98
C ARG A 802 19.38 -9.27 14.92
N LYS A 803 19.16 -8.80 13.71
CA LYS A 803 20.12 -8.86 12.61
C LYS A 803 20.30 -7.46 12.06
N GLU A 804 21.53 -7.05 11.80
CA GLU A 804 21.86 -5.76 11.23
C GLU A 804 22.85 -5.95 10.09
N ILE A 805 22.56 -5.33 8.96
CA ILE A 805 23.35 -5.40 7.74
C ILE A 805 23.48 -3.97 7.23
N LEU A 806 24.67 -3.57 6.78
CA LEU A 806 24.87 -2.30 6.08
C LEU A 806 24.95 -2.59 4.58
N VAL A 807 24.00 -2.06 3.81
CA VAL A 807 24.06 -2.08 2.34
C VAL A 807 24.95 -0.92 1.91
N ALA A 808 25.98 -1.20 1.10
CA ALA A 808 26.92 -0.18 0.66
C ALA A 808 26.23 0.89 -0.19
N GLY A 809 26.69 2.13 -0.01
CA GLY A 809 26.32 3.26 -0.87
C GLY A 809 26.84 3.08 -2.29
N SER A 810 26.25 3.78 -3.24
CA SER A 810 26.60 3.69 -4.66
C SER A 810 26.04 4.85 -5.45
N GLU A 811 26.78 5.34 -6.44
CA GLU A 811 26.24 6.23 -7.46
C GLU A 811 25.55 5.43 -8.58
N PHE A 812 24.42 5.95 -9.07
CA PHE A 812 23.72 5.39 -10.22
C PHE A 812 24.16 6.07 -11.51
N PRO A 813 24.61 5.32 -12.53
CA PRO A 813 25.05 5.91 -13.79
C PRO A 813 23.86 6.54 -14.52
N LEU A 814 24.13 7.65 -15.21
CA LEU A 814 23.19 8.28 -16.14
C LEU A 814 23.62 7.96 -17.59
N HIS A 815 23.25 8.80 -18.55
CA HIS A 815 23.71 8.65 -19.93
C HIS A 815 25.23 8.94 -20.04
N GLN A 816 25.89 8.31 -21.02
CA GLN A 816 27.34 8.37 -21.17
C GLN A 816 27.88 9.81 -21.30
N GLU A 817 27.17 10.69 -22.02
CA GLU A 817 27.61 12.07 -22.23
C GLU A 817 27.69 12.84 -20.90
N ASN A 818 26.78 12.60 -19.95
CA ASN A 818 26.87 13.13 -18.59
C ASN A 818 28.14 12.65 -17.87
N SER A 819 28.49 11.37 -18.00
CA SER A 819 29.74 10.86 -17.41
C SER A 819 30.98 11.53 -18.02
N GLU A 820 30.99 11.82 -19.32
CA GLU A 820 32.08 12.58 -19.94
C GLU A 820 32.13 14.04 -19.44
N MET A 821 30.98 14.70 -19.27
CA MET A 821 30.92 16.05 -18.69
C MET A 821 31.40 16.06 -17.23
N CYS A 822 31.02 15.07 -16.43
CA CYS A 822 31.47 14.93 -15.05
C CYS A 822 32.98 14.71 -14.93
N LYS A 823 33.62 14.02 -15.88
CA LYS A 823 35.09 13.90 -15.90
C LYS A 823 35.79 15.23 -16.09
N VAL A 824 35.18 16.16 -16.83
CA VAL A 824 35.72 17.53 -17.02
C VAL A 824 35.50 18.37 -15.77
N VAL A 825 34.29 18.32 -15.20
CA VAL A 825 33.94 19.08 -13.98
C VAL A 825 34.80 18.65 -12.78
N PHE A 826 35.08 17.35 -12.66
CA PHE A 826 35.91 16.78 -11.59
C PHE A 826 37.30 16.36 -12.07
N ALA A 827 37.82 17.02 -13.12
CA ALA A 827 39.18 16.77 -13.57
C ALA A 827 40.16 17.10 -12.42
N PRO A 828 41.17 16.26 -12.18
CA PRO A 828 42.22 16.63 -11.24
C PRO A 828 42.89 17.91 -11.74
N GLU A 829 42.99 18.93 -10.90
CA GLU A 829 43.79 20.10 -11.24
C GLU A 829 45.20 19.62 -11.59
N PRO A 830 45.80 20.13 -12.67
CA PRO A 830 47.20 19.83 -12.94
C PRO A 830 47.98 20.27 -11.70
N GLU A 831 48.76 19.34 -11.12
CA GLU A 831 49.73 19.69 -10.08
C GLU A 831 50.50 20.90 -10.62
N SER A 832 50.23 22.07 -10.02
CA SER A 832 51.04 23.24 -10.28
C SER A 832 52.46 22.80 -9.96
N SER A 833 53.28 22.72 -11.00
CA SER A 833 54.71 22.55 -10.87
C SER A 833 55.22 23.73 -10.05
N SER A 834 55.26 23.52 -8.74
CA SER A 834 56.08 24.27 -7.80
C SER A 834 57.54 23.96 -8.13
N SER A 835 58.00 24.53 -9.24
CA SER A 835 59.41 24.57 -9.59
C SER A 835 59.70 25.82 -10.42
N GLY A 836 60.25 26.83 -9.75
CA GLY A 836 61.17 27.77 -10.38
C GLY A 836 60.69 29.21 -10.61
N TRP A 837 61.00 30.07 -9.63
CA TRP A 837 61.56 31.42 -9.76
C TRP A 837 60.83 32.44 -10.66
N PHE A 838 60.05 33.35 -10.06
CA PHE A 838 60.47 34.72 -9.69
C PHE A 838 59.47 35.34 -8.70
#